data_AF-A0A7Z1HJR8-F1
#
_entry.id   AF-A0A7Z1HJR8-F1
#
_cell.length_a   1.000
_cell.length_b   1.000
_cell.length_c   1.000
_cell.angle_alpha   90.00
_cell.angle_beta   90.00
_cell.angle_gamma   90.00
#
_symmetry.space_group_name_H-M   'P 1'
#
loop_
_entity.id
_entity.type
_entity.pdbx_description
1 polymer ?
#
loop_
_entity_poly.entity_id
_entity_poly.type
_entity_poly.pdbx_seq_one_letter_code
_entity_poly.pdbx_strand_id
1 'polypeptide(L)'
;MFFRRLTLTSAILCALSGCGDSDSTNTLPDPTPPVVTTPTEPEVDYTSSQELALALDVVKTNINTVDGEGQSFYIDLSQEAETLVISLFPGVENKELGDPDLYVKFEEEASAGAEGVFDCVSYKGSNNNETCIIDKPKAGRYHIYIDAYEGGDAVDASMFATTGLFSANMMCEEPVRIRAQAMSNAELEEACAVITQTKRLFDETLHSGITPEFQQAVSNDLNEITNIHIFSSLSNHAAWAEHLVNTNNTSGIYFETSPTQWWHSSDIWTFDAIEWSDGRSVIRSLAHEYVHALDGRYNKEGAYKSSVNWWTEGLAEYLGTFNELYYTRVSTAHDGEAASLADIFSGNANAYSWGQLAVSFLIENHSELVYQMLVYMRAGEWEDFELLLDNIATDNQAEFTTWLSTTLVDQYKESVEVLTLGDYKQINGRGGWLYSVDVPAGLPSITFATQGGSGNVDLWVKKGTALHPAIDTEFTCTSITENTNTESCTVSTPESGKYYIAVASDFVGSDIMDLYFSACAGDDCSVTTPEQQELVTATEPYLPHWPKKGTLGTCSLAETYYNSIKPALDLNITNPTEKLIKVYWLNRNTGDKGGNPYVTLGQDESYTADDWHIGHRIMLTDGADNCLGVALLNDKNNEFTVTEEMVVNALDEAPPAEIPEATAVMQSCDLVEPYERTSDNAPNLQVVNTMSEPVKLYWINNNSGEPALNNAYATLAEGEIYTETFWAAGDRMMVADENNSCIGVLNLNDTDNVFVLGN
;
A
#
# COMPACT_ATOMS: atom_id res chain seq x y z
N MET A 1 63.19 -4.48 27.41
CA MET A 1 64.23 -5.45 27.81
C MET A 1 63.89 -6.78 27.12
N PHE A 2 64.85 -7.29 26.35
CA PHE A 2 64.93 -8.60 25.68
C PHE A 2 63.86 -9.10 24.68
N PHE A 3 64.29 -9.04 23.42
CA PHE A 3 63.99 -9.85 22.23
C PHE A 3 63.66 -11.35 22.46
N ARG A 4 62.74 -11.91 21.63
CA ARG A 4 62.99 -12.69 20.38
C ARG A 4 62.02 -13.87 20.19
N ARG A 5 61.57 -14.01 18.94
CA ARG A 5 60.92 -15.15 18.26
C ARG A 5 61.74 -16.46 18.32
N LEU A 6 61.07 -17.60 18.12
CA LEU A 6 61.33 -18.74 17.18
C LEU A 6 60.49 -19.95 17.67
N THR A 7 59.50 -20.53 16.96
CA THR A 7 59.44 -21.35 15.72
C THR A 7 60.08 -22.75 15.77
N LEU A 8 59.38 -23.69 15.07
CA LEU A 8 59.76 -25.00 14.50
C LEU A 8 59.73 -26.24 15.43
N THR A 9 58.78 -27.17 15.27
CA THR A 9 58.60 -28.28 14.29
C THR A 9 59.41 -29.56 14.56
N SER A 10 58.75 -30.66 14.17
CA SER A 10 59.26 -31.98 13.75
C SER A 10 59.28 -33.07 14.82
N ALA A 11 58.42 -34.11 14.69
CA ALA A 11 58.60 -35.33 13.86
C ALA A 11 59.45 -36.39 14.63
N ILE A 12 59.33 -37.71 14.54
CA ILE A 12 58.69 -38.64 13.62
C ILE A 12 58.90 -40.08 14.21
N LEU A 13 58.01 -41.01 13.86
CA LEU A 13 58.19 -42.48 13.67
C LEU A 13 58.52 -43.49 14.81
N CYS A 14 57.56 -44.43 14.94
CA CYS A 14 57.62 -45.88 14.66
C CYS A 14 58.30 -46.92 15.58
N ALA A 15 57.48 -47.97 15.82
CA ALA A 15 57.73 -49.40 15.62
C ALA A 15 57.90 -50.32 16.86
N LEU A 16 56.78 -51.00 17.16
CA LEU A 16 56.56 -52.46 17.14
C LEU A 16 57.48 -53.44 17.91
N SER A 17 56.75 -54.24 18.72
CA SER A 17 56.82 -55.71 18.91
C SER A 17 57.68 -56.30 20.03
N GLY A 18 57.05 -57.20 20.80
CA GLY A 18 57.69 -58.13 21.74
C GLY A 18 56.72 -58.77 22.73
N CYS A 19 56.40 -60.05 22.50
CA CYS A 19 55.49 -60.93 23.25
C CYS A 19 55.93 -61.30 24.69
N GLY A 20 55.00 -61.75 25.53
CA GLY A 20 55.33 -62.47 26.78
C GLY A 20 54.14 -62.83 27.71
N ASP A 21 53.53 -63.99 27.44
CA ASP A 21 52.91 -65.02 28.32
C ASP A 21 52.37 -64.73 29.74
N SER A 22 51.14 -65.21 30.02
CA SER A 22 50.77 -66.26 31.01
C SER A 22 49.45 -66.04 31.80
N ASP A 23 48.80 -67.17 32.08
CA ASP A 23 47.40 -67.43 32.44
C ASP A 23 46.75 -66.80 33.70
N SER A 24 45.41 -66.79 33.63
CA SER A 24 44.41 -67.10 34.67
C SER A 24 43.57 -65.98 35.32
N THR A 25 42.32 -65.92 34.84
CA THR A 25 41.05 -65.72 35.56
C THR A 25 40.93 -64.57 36.56
N ASN A 26 40.31 -63.46 36.12
CA ASN A 26 39.22 -62.83 36.87
C ASN A 26 38.34 -61.99 35.93
N THR A 27 37.04 -62.18 36.05
CA THR A 27 35.96 -61.49 35.35
C THR A 27 35.96 -59.98 35.64
N LEU A 28 36.02 -59.16 34.59
CA LEU A 28 35.72 -57.72 34.62
C LEU A 28 34.70 -57.41 33.50
N PRO A 29 33.77 -56.46 33.73
CA PRO A 29 32.63 -56.23 32.85
C PRO A 29 33.02 -55.58 31.52
N ASP A 30 32.19 -55.83 30.52
CA ASP A 30 32.24 -55.35 29.13
C ASP A 30 32.58 -53.84 29.04
N PRO A 31 33.54 -53.40 28.20
CA PRO A 31 33.79 -51.98 28.00
C PRO A 31 32.61 -51.37 27.23
N THR A 32 31.87 -50.48 27.88
CA THR A 32 30.95 -49.56 27.22
C THR A 32 31.70 -48.77 26.13
N PRO A 33 31.12 -48.60 24.92
CA PRO A 33 31.73 -47.79 23.89
C PRO A 33 31.94 -46.35 24.39
N PRO A 34 32.99 -45.65 23.96
CA PRO A 34 33.23 -44.28 24.39
C PRO A 34 32.08 -43.40 23.94
N VAL A 35 31.45 -42.74 24.91
CA VAL A 35 30.46 -41.69 24.65
C VAL A 35 31.21 -40.55 23.96
N VAL A 36 30.94 -40.38 22.67
CA VAL A 36 31.31 -39.16 21.95
C VAL A 36 30.30 -38.10 22.37
N THR A 37 30.60 -37.35 23.42
CA THR A 37 29.91 -36.09 23.68
C THR A 37 30.56 -35.02 22.82
N THR A 38 29.99 -34.74 21.65
CA THR A 38 30.10 -33.41 21.06
C THR A 38 29.55 -32.41 22.09
N PRO A 39 30.20 -31.27 22.35
CA PRO A 39 29.55 -30.22 23.13
C PRO A 39 28.39 -29.71 22.27
N THR A 40 27.16 -30.08 22.61
CA THR A 40 25.98 -29.45 22.06
C THR A 40 25.94 -28.06 22.68
N GLU A 41 26.21 -27.05 21.86
CA GLU A 41 25.89 -25.66 22.18
C GLU A 41 24.41 -25.60 22.61
N PRO A 42 24.05 -24.86 23.68
CA PRO A 42 22.67 -24.78 24.11
C PRO A 42 21.80 -24.27 22.94
N GLU A 43 20.74 -25.00 22.63
CA GLU A 43 19.76 -24.61 21.62
C GLU A 43 19.00 -23.40 22.16
N VAL A 44 19.21 -22.23 21.55
CA VAL A 44 18.53 -20.98 21.94
C VAL A 44 17.15 -20.96 21.29
N ASP A 45 16.11 -20.78 22.10
CA ASP A 45 14.74 -20.58 21.62
C ASP A 45 14.52 -19.10 21.29
N TYR A 46 14.68 -18.75 20.02
CA TYR A 46 14.51 -17.39 19.54
C TYR A 46 13.07 -16.86 19.64
N THR A 47 12.09 -17.72 19.95
CA THR A 47 10.67 -17.33 20.11
C THR A 47 10.29 -17.00 21.55
N SER A 48 11.09 -17.39 22.54
CA SER A 48 10.83 -17.15 23.98
C SER A 48 10.91 -15.68 24.36
N SER A 49 9.89 -15.12 25.02
CA SER A 49 9.88 -13.70 25.46
C SER A 49 11.03 -13.29 26.40
N GLN A 50 11.74 -14.25 27.01
CA GLN A 50 12.85 -13.98 27.93
C GLN A 50 14.21 -13.85 27.22
N GLU A 51 14.32 -14.34 25.98
CA GLU A 51 15.59 -14.36 25.25
C GLU A 51 15.81 -13.04 24.49
N LEU A 52 16.89 -12.33 24.79
CA LEU A 52 17.19 -11.04 24.15
C LEU A 52 17.77 -11.19 22.73
N ALA A 53 18.24 -12.38 22.36
CA ALA A 53 18.80 -12.67 21.06
C ALA A 53 17.69 -12.90 20.02
N LEU A 54 17.82 -12.27 18.86
CA LEU A 54 17.01 -12.55 17.68
C LEU A 54 17.76 -13.48 16.72
N ALA A 55 17.00 -14.22 15.92
CA ALA A 55 17.51 -14.91 14.74
C ALA A 55 16.93 -14.26 13.49
N LEU A 56 17.75 -14.20 12.43
CA LEU A 56 17.27 -13.78 11.12
C LEU A 56 16.14 -14.71 10.66
N ASP A 57 15.13 -14.11 10.05
CA ASP A 57 13.98 -14.78 9.46
C ASP A 57 13.10 -15.55 10.45
N VAL A 58 13.26 -15.31 11.76
CA VAL A 58 12.44 -15.90 12.83
C VAL A 58 11.69 -14.78 13.55
N VAL A 59 10.36 -14.93 13.63
CA VAL A 59 9.52 -13.99 14.39
C VAL A 59 9.66 -14.26 15.87
N LYS A 60 10.04 -13.23 16.62
CA LYS A 60 9.96 -13.24 18.07
C LYS A 60 8.62 -12.68 18.52
N THR A 61 7.95 -13.35 19.45
CA THR A 61 6.57 -13.02 19.87
C THR A 61 6.51 -12.68 21.36
N ASN A 62 5.34 -12.22 21.84
CA ASN A 62 5.05 -11.96 23.24
C ASN A 62 6.00 -10.93 23.88
N ILE A 63 6.44 -9.93 23.10
CA ILE A 63 7.26 -8.82 23.58
C ILE A 63 6.33 -7.86 24.31
N ASN A 64 6.66 -7.54 25.56
CA ASN A 64 5.87 -6.62 26.37
C ASN A 64 6.82 -5.63 27.06
N THR A 65 6.48 -4.34 27.01
CA THR A 65 7.16 -3.31 27.81
C THR A 65 6.34 -3.00 29.07
N VAL A 66 6.94 -2.22 29.95
CA VAL A 66 6.26 -1.65 31.12
C VAL A 66 6.48 -0.14 31.08
N ASP A 67 5.46 0.64 31.45
CA ASP A 67 5.50 2.10 31.44
C ASP A 67 6.82 2.68 31.99
N GLY A 68 7.57 3.37 31.14
CA GLY A 68 8.86 3.97 31.48
C GLY A 68 10.06 3.00 31.55
N GLU A 69 9.88 1.73 31.21
CA GLU A 69 10.90 0.68 31.16
C GLU A 69 10.90 0.01 29.76
N GLY A 70 11.65 0.60 28.82
CA GLY A 70 11.87 0.00 27.51
C GLY A 70 12.65 -1.34 27.57
N GLN A 71 12.68 -2.05 26.44
CA GLN A 71 13.26 -3.39 26.35
C GLN A 71 14.36 -3.46 25.28
N SER A 72 15.49 -4.09 25.62
CA SER A 72 16.63 -4.24 24.71
C SER A 72 16.74 -5.66 24.15
N PHE A 73 16.97 -5.75 22.85
CA PHE A 73 17.27 -6.97 22.10
C PHE A 73 18.57 -6.81 21.32
N TYR A 74 19.05 -7.89 20.71
CA TYR A 74 20.13 -7.80 19.74
C TYR A 74 20.03 -8.87 18.66
N ILE A 75 20.65 -8.57 17.51
CA ILE A 75 20.88 -9.53 16.44
C ILE A 75 22.34 -9.51 16.00
N ASP A 76 22.92 -10.69 15.82
CA ASP A 76 24.29 -10.85 15.34
C ASP A 76 24.28 -11.18 13.84
N LEU A 77 24.81 -10.29 13.02
CA LEU A 77 25.03 -10.53 11.59
C LEU A 77 26.38 -11.18 11.35
N SER A 78 26.38 -12.35 10.72
CA SER A 78 27.60 -13.11 10.42
C SER A 78 28.39 -12.55 9.22
N GLN A 79 27.72 -11.82 8.33
CA GLN A 79 28.28 -11.24 7.12
C GLN A 79 27.54 -9.95 6.74
N GLU A 80 28.14 -9.17 5.84
CA GLU A 80 27.49 -8.00 5.25
C GLU A 80 26.31 -8.42 4.37
N ALA A 81 25.32 -7.53 4.23
CA ALA A 81 24.14 -7.73 3.38
C ALA A 81 23.79 -6.43 2.65
N GLU A 82 22.78 -6.48 1.78
CA GLU A 82 22.27 -5.29 1.07
C GLU A 82 21.42 -4.41 2.00
N THR A 83 20.59 -5.03 2.82
CA THR A 83 19.79 -4.40 3.86
C THR A 83 19.68 -5.28 5.10
N LEU A 84 19.43 -4.67 6.26
CA LEU A 84 18.87 -5.30 7.45
C LEU A 84 17.57 -4.58 7.77
N VAL A 85 16.44 -5.29 7.65
CA VAL A 85 15.10 -4.82 8.00
C VAL A 85 14.76 -5.37 9.38
N ILE A 86 14.36 -4.50 10.30
CA ILE A 86 13.84 -4.86 11.62
C ILE A 86 12.46 -4.23 11.73
N SER A 87 11.43 -5.04 11.96
CA SER A 87 10.05 -4.60 12.08
C SER A 87 9.43 -5.08 13.38
N LEU A 88 8.71 -4.19 14.08
CA LEU A 88 7.93 -4.43 15.28
C LEU A 88 6.45 -4.20 14.95
N PHE A 89 5.58 -5.15 15.31
CA PHE A 89 4.18 -5.19 14.89
C PHE A 89 3.30 -5.91 15.94
N PRO A 90 1.96 -5.83 15.88
CA PRO A 90 1.08 -6.57 16.77
C PRO A 90 1.36 -8.08 16.76
N GLY A 91 1.25 -8.73 17.90
CA GLY A 91 1.50 -10.16 18.04
C GLY A 91 0.29 -11.05 17.84
N VAL A 92 0.45 -12.29 18.28
CA VAL A 92 -0.43 -13.41 17.94
C VAL A 92 -1.77 -13.38 18.68
N GLU A 93 -1.84 -12.62 19.79
CA GLU A 93 -3.07 -12.40 20.56
C GLU A 93 -3.93 -11.26 19.99
N ASN A 94 -3.48 -10.60 18.91
CA ASN A 94 -4.18 -9.49 18.24
C ASN A 94 -4.54 -8.33 19.17
N LYS A 95 -3.62 -7.96 20.06
CA LYS A 95 -3.78 -6.80 20.92
C LYS A 95 -3.31 -5.54 20.21
N GLU A 96 -3.87 -4.41 20.64
CA GLU A 96 -3.33 -3.10 20.28
C GLU A 96 -1.85 -3.03 20.66
N LEU A 97 -1.00 -2.66 19.70
CA LEU A 97 0.44 -2.65 19.86
C LEU A 97 0.89 -1.60 20.89
N GLY A 98 0.09 -0.58 21.18
CA GLY A 98 0.52 0.57 21.98
C GLY A 98 1.29 1.58 21.14
N ASP A 99 2.22 2.32 21.71
CA ASP A 99 3.02 3.34 21.01
C ASP A 99 4.53 3.09 21.21
N PRO A 100 5.05 1.92 20.81
CA PRO A 100 6.47 1.65 20.92
C PRO A 100 7.25 2.38 19.83
N ASP A 101 8.37 2.98 20.19
CA ASP A 101 9.39 3.48 19.26
C ASP A 101 10.54 2.47 19.14
N LEU A 102 11.15 2.39 17.96
CA LEU A 102 12.23 1.45 17.66
C LEU A 102 13.55 2.18 17.39
N TYR A 103 14.60 1.82 18.14
CA TYR A 103 15.95 2.37 17.98
C TYR A 103 16.95 1.25 17.73
N VAL A 104 17.83 1.41 16.74
CA VAL A 104 18.82 0.39 16.39
C VAL A 104 20.22 0.99 16.29
N LYS A 105 21.21 0.34 16.87
CA LYS A 105 22.61 0.77 16.87
C LYS A 105 23.59 -0.39 16.65
N PHE A 106 24.59 -0.20 15.79
CA PHE A 106 25.69 -1.14 15.57
C PHE A 106 26.77 -1.03 16.65
N GLU A 107 27.16 -2.17 17.23
CA GLU A 107 28.25 -2.39 18.23
C GLU A 107 28.16 -1.62 19.55
N GLU A 108 27.14 -0.79 19.73
CA GLU A 108 26.90 0.01 20.93
C GLU A 108 25.43 -0.12 21.33
N GLU A 109 25.12 0.07 22.61
CA GLU A 109 23.73 0.07 23.09
C GLU A 109 22.96 1.22 22.44
N ALA A 110 21.77 0.90 21.90
CA ALA A 110 20.85 1.90 21.39
C ALA A 110 20.17 2.64 22.55
N SER A 111 19.87 3.93 22.37
CA SER A 111 19.15 4.73 23.37
C SER A 111 18.13 5.65 22.71
N ALA A 112 16.99 5.85 23.37
CA ALA A 112 15.89 6.65 22.85
C ALA A 112 16.10 8.17 22.94
N GLY A 113 15.27 8.91 22.19
CA GLY A 113 15.13 10.36 22.24
C GLY A 113 16.05 11.14 21.29
N ALA A 114 15.85 12.47 21.26
CA ALA A 114 16.53 13.40 20.35
C ALA A 114 18.06 13.43 20.45
N GLU A 115 18.57 13.17 21.64
CA GLU A 115 20.01 13.10 21.95
C GLU A 115 20.49 11.65 22.06
N GLY A 116 19.66 10.70 21.60
CA GLY A 116 19.92 9.27 21.62
C GLY A 116 21.03 8.86 20.65
N VAL A 117 21.53 7.63 20.84
CA VAL A 117 22.58 7.04 20.01
C VAL A 117 21.97 5.90 19.21
N PHE A 118 21.70 6.15 17.92
CA PHE A 118 21.13 5.18 16.99
C PHE A 118 21.67 5.39 15.57
N ASP A 119 21.72 4.30 14.79
CA ASP A 119 21.98 4.33 13.35
C ASP A 119 20.67 4.36 12.54
N CYS A 120 19.57 3.93 13.17
CA CYS A 120 18.24 3.94 12.60
C CYS A 120 17.21 4.11 13.72
N VAL A 121 16.15 4.88 13.44
CA VAL A 121 14.99 5.07 14.31
C VAL A 121 13.71 4.91 13.51
N SER A 122 12.69 4.36 14.15
CA SER A 122 11.29 4.46 13.72
C SER A 122 10.50 5.02 14.90
N TYR A 123 9.78 6.11 14.63
CA TYR A 123 9.05 6.92 15.61
C TYR A 123 7.68 7.25 15.01
N LYS A 124 6.75 6.30 15.01
CA LYS A 124 5.40 6.51 14.47
C LYS A 124 4.41 6.71 15.61
N GLY A 125 3.15 6.92 15.25
CA GLY A 125 2.10 7.11 16.26
C GLY A 125 1.53 5.78 16.75
N SER A 126 0.65 5.87 17.75
CA SER A 126 0.08 4.71 18.41
C SER A 126 -0.57 3.70 17.45
N ASN A 127 -0.37 2.43 17.77
CA ASN A 127 -0.76 1.22 17.08
C ASN A 127 -0.16 1.07 15.67
N ASN A 128 0.94 1.78 15.37
CA ASN A 128 1.64 1.61 14.11
C ASN A 128 2.80 0.63 14.19
N ASN A 129 3.03 -0.09 13.08
CA ASN A 129 4.20 -0.95 12.98
C ASN A 129 5.46 -0.10 12.83
N GLU A 130 6.45 -0.35 13.68
CA GLU A 130 7.74 0.31 13.62
C GLU A 130 8.68 -0.46 12.70
N THR A 131 9.40 0.25 11.83
CA THR A 131 10.30 -0.39 10.87
C THR A 131 11.60 0.39 10.75
N CYS A 132 12.71 -0.29 11.03
CA CYS A 132 14.05 0.21 10.79
C CYS A 132 14.71 -0.53 9.63
N ILE A 133 15.28 0.20 8.67
CA ILE A 133 16.00 -0.38 7.53
C ILE A 133 17.40 0.20 7.49
N ILE A 134 18.38 -0.67 7.74
CA ILE A 134 19.80 -0.33 7.72
C ILE A 134 20.37 -0.77 6.37
N ASP A 135 20.95 0.16 5.63
CA ASP A 135 21.56 -0.10 4.33
C ASP A 135 23.01 -0.56 4.47
N LYS A 136 23.39 -1.54 3.64
CA LYS A 136 24.75 -2.11 3.63
C LYS A 136 25.27 -2.42 5.06
N PRO A 137 24.48 -3.15 5.89
CA PRO A 137 24.86 -3.45 7.26
C PRO A 137 26.17 -4.26 7.30
N LYS A 138 26.97 -4.02 8.33
CA LYS A 138 28.24 -4.71 8.56
C LYS A 138 28.02 -6.01 9.32
N ALA A 139 28.93 -6.97 9.17
CA ALA A 139 29.00 -8.09 10.09
C ALA A 139 29.31 -7.59 11.52
N GLY A 140 28.56 -8.08 12.52
CA GLY A 140 28.67 -7.66 13.91
C GLY A 140 27.31 -7.60 14.59
N ARG A 141 27.26 -6.99 15.77
CA ARG A 141 26.06 -6.93 16.61
C ARG A 141 25.27 -5.65 16.39
N TYR A 142 23.98 -5.79 16.16
CA TYR A 142 23.01 -4.69 16.19
C TYR A 142 22.20 -4.78 17.47
N HIS A 143 22.29 -3.75 18.30
CA HIS A 143 21.48 -3.56 19.49
C HIS A 143 20.18 -2.86 19.12
N ILE A 144 19.07 -3.37 19.62
CA ILE A 144 17.72 -2.91 19.34
C ILE A 144 17.11 -2.49 20.67
N TYR A 145 16.56 -1.29 20.76
CA TYR A 145 15.87 -0.80 21.94
C TYR A 145 14.46 -0.39 21.54
N ILE A 146 13.48 -0.94 22.25
CA ILE A 146 12.06 -0.61 22.14
C ILE A 146 11.74 0.32 23.30
N ASP A 147 11.33 1.55 23.00
CA ASP A 147 10.93 2.54 23.99
C ASP A 147 9.43 2.75 23.92
N ALA A 148 8.71 2.42 24.98
CA ALA A 148 7.29 2.73 25.09
C ALA A 148 7.14 3.86 26.10
N TYR A 149 7.13 5.10 25.62
CA TYR A 149 7.06 6.29 26.47
C TYR A 149 5.62 6.54 26.96
N GLU A 150 5.49 7.12 28.16
CA GLU A 150 4.27 7.46 28.93
C GLU A 150 2.92 6.96 28.34
N GLY A 151 2.44 5.82 28.85
CA GLY A 151 1.08 5.32 28.59
C GLY A 151 0.86 4.55 27.29
N GLY A 152 1.92 4.28 26.53
CA GLY A 152 1.90 3.56 25.25
C GLY A 152 2.61 2.20 25.26
N ASP A 153 2.50 1.41 26.33
CA ASP A 153 3.18 0.10 26.45
C ASP A 153 3.01 -0.79 25.21
N ALA A 154 4.11 -1.41 24.76
CA ALA A 154 4.07 -2.49 23.80
C ALA A 154 3.36 -3.68 24.44
N VAL A 155 2.21 -4.09 23.89
CA VAL A 155 1.44 -5.23 24.41
C VAL A 155 1.39 -6.34 23.37
N ASP A 156 1.89 -7.52 23.75
CA ASP A 156 2.02 -8.68 22.87
C ASP A 156 2.66 -8.29 21.52
N ALA A 157 3.71 -7.48 21.52
CA ALA A 157 4.39 -7.15 20.28
C ALA A 157 5.12 -8.38 19.72
N SER A 158 5.28 -8.39 18.39
CA SER A 158 6.15 -9.32 17.68
C SER A 158 7.20 -8.55 16.90
N MET A 159 8.40 -9.11 16.82
CA MET A 159 9.53 -8.50 16.12
C MET A 159 10.13 -9.48 15.12
N PHE A 160 10.45 -8.97 13.94
CA PHE A 160 11.03 -9.72 12.83
C PHE A 160 12.27 -8.98 12.30
N ALA A 161 13.35 -9.73 12.08
CA ALA A 161 14.57 -9.20 11.48
C ALA A 161 14.98 -10.04 10.28
N THR A 162 15.29 -9.40 9.14
CA THR A 162 15.69 -10.09 7.91
C THR A 162 16.70 -9.29 7.10
N THR A 163 17.54 -10.00 6.35
CA THR A 163 18.36 -9.42 5.28
C THR A 163 17.87 -9.82 3.89
N GLY A 164 16.79 -10.61 3.82
CA GLY A 164 16.26 -11.19 2.58
C GLY A 164 15.18 -10.35 1.91
N LEU A 165 14.59 -9.36 2.61
CA LEU A 165 13.47 -8.60 2.07
C LEU A 165 13.89 -7.71 0.90
N PHE A 166 14.84 -6.79 1.11
CA PHE A 166 15.42 -5.97 0.03
C PHE A 166 16.81 -6.48 -0.29
N SER A 167 16.86 -7.45 -1.21
CA SER A 167 18.08 -8.16 -1.60
C SER A 167 18.95 -7.41 -2.62
N ALA A 168 18.54 -6.22 -3.04
CA ALA A 168 19.30 -5.35 -3.92
C ALA A 168 19.22 -3.90 -3.44
N ASN A 169 20.36 -3.19 -3.41
CA ASN A 169 20.46 -1.83 -2.90
C ASN A 169 21.46 -0.98 -3.70
N MET A 170 21.05 0.22 -4.11
CA MET A 170 21.88 1.17 -4.84
C MET A 170 21.65 2.61 -4.38
N MET A 171 22.74 3.36 -4.19
CA MET A 171 22.70 4.82 -4.07
C MET A 171 22.87 5.41 -5.48
N CYS A 172 21.93 6.24 -5.91
CA CYS A 172 22.00 6.94 -7.20
C CYS A 172 23.01 8.11 -7.15
N GLU A 173 23.20 8.80 -8.29
CA GLU A 173 23.98 10.05 -8.34
C GLU A 173 23.25 11.19 -7.59
N GLU A 174 21.93 11.28 -7.79
CA GLU A 174 21.04 12.09 -6.96
C GLU A 174 21.01 11.53 -5.52
N PRO A 175 20.65 12.34 -4.50
CA PRO A 175 20.55 11.89 -3.11
C PRO A 175 19.32 10.99 -2.89
N VAL A 176 19.31 9.86 -3.58
CA VAL A 176 18.24 8.87 -3.62
C VAL A 176 18.86 7.49 -3.45
N ARG A 177 18.23 6.69 -2.59
CA ARG A 177 18.61 5.30 -2.38
C ARG A 177 17.49 4.39 -2.83
N ILE A 178 17.81 3.41 -3.67
CA ILE A 178 16.86 2.38 -4.11
C ILE A 178 17.13 1.09 -3.34
N ARG A 179 16.09 0.52 -2.75
CA ARG A 179 16.02 -0.80 -2.09
C ARG A 179 15.00 -1.63 -2.86
N ALA A 180 15.41 -2.75 -3.44
CA ALA A 180 14.52 -3.57 -4.25
C ALA A 180 14.46 -5.02 -3.74
N GLN A 181 13.26 -5.61 -3.76
CA GLN A 181 13.07 -7.02 -3.40
C GLN A 181 13.79 -7.94 -4.38
N ALA A 182 13.62 -7.66 -5.67
CA ALA A 182 14.20 -8.44 -6.76
C ALA A 182 14.50 -7.54 -7.97
N MET A 183 15.75 -7.07 -8.07
CA MET A 183 16.28 -6.37 -9.24
C MET A 183 17.77 -6.68 -9.39
N SER A 184 18.24 -6.75 -10.63
CA SER A 184 19.66 -6.78 -10.97
C SER A 184 20.28 -5.39 -10.88
N ASN A 185 21.61 -5.32 -10.84
CA ASN A 185 22.31 -4.03 -10.85
C ASN A 185 22.01 -3.20 -12.11
N ALA A 186 21.78 -3.84 -13.26
CA ALA A 186 21.44 -3.12 -14.49
C ALA A 186 20.05 -2.46 -14.40
N GLU A 187 19.07 -3.17 -13.85
CA GLU A 187 17.71 -2.61 -13.62
C GLU A 187 17.74 -1.50 -12.56
N LEU A 188 18.60 -1.62 -11.53
CA LEU A 188 18.81 -0.53 -10.55
C LEU A 188 19.47 0.70 -11.20
N GLU A 189 20.43 0.51 -12.10
CA GLU A 189 21.04 1.61 -12.87
C GLU A 189 20.01 2.29 -13.76
N GLU A 190 19.12 1.54 -14.40
CA GLU A 190 18.00 2.08 -15.19
C GLU A 190 17.02 2.88 -14.33
N ALA A 191 16.67 2.38 -13.14
CA ALA A 191 15.83 3.10 -12.19
C ALA A 191 16.50 4.41 -11.72
N CYS A 192 17.80 4.39 -11.40
CA CYS A 192 18.56 5.61 -11.09
C CYS A 192 18.63 6.59 -12.26
N ALA A 193 18.65 6.11 -13.51
CA ALA A 193 18.60 6.97 -14.69
C ALA A 193 17.24 7.69 -14.80
N VAL A 194 16.12 7.02 -14.47
CA VAL A 194 14.80 7.65 -14.36
C VAL A 194 14.81 8.74 -13.29
N ILE A 195 15.35 8.47 -12.10
CA ILE A 195 15.46 9.46 -11.01
C ILE A 195 16.25 10.70 -11.46
N THR A 196 17.41 10.49 -12.09
CA THR A 196 18.26 11.58 -12.60
C THR A 196 17.51 12.40 -13.65
N GLN A 197 16.80 11.73 -14.56
CA GLN A 197 16.00 12.40 -15.59
C GLN A 197 14.84 13.21 -14.99
N THR A 198 14.14 12.66 -14.00
CA THR A 198 13.06 13.36 -13.28
C THR A 198 13.59 14.59 -12.56
N LYS A 199 14.73 14.50 -11.87
CA LYS A 199 15.36 15.66 -11.23
C LYS A 199 15.73 16.74 -12.22
N ARG A 200 16.33 16.35 -13.35
CA ARG A 200 16.68 17.28 -14.44
C ARG A 200 15.45 18.01 -14.96
N LEU A 201 14.36 17.28 -15.20
CA LEU A 201 13.10 17.87 -15.67
C LEU A 201 12.48 18.80 -14.64
N PHE A 202 12.48 18.42 -13.36
CA PHE A 202 12.05 19.29 -12.26
C PHE A 202 12.84 20.62 -12.25
N ASP A 203 14.16 20.54 -12.39
CA ASP A 203 15.04 21.73 -12.40
C ASP A 203 14.91 22.58 -13.67
N GLU A 204 14.67 21.96 -14.82
CA GLU A 204 14.45 22.65 -16.09
C GLU A 204 13.10 23.38 -16.10
N THR A 205 12.06 22.74 -15.58
CA THR A 205 10.72 23.33 -15.47
C THR A 205 10.65 24.39 -14.38
N LEU A 206 11.04 24.05 -13.15
CA LEU A 206 11.05 24.94 -11.99
C LEU A 206 12.40 25.65 -11.84
N HIS A 207 12.93 26.17 -12.95
CA HIS A 207 14.25 26.80 -13.01
C HIS A 207 14.35 28.07 -12.13
N SER A 208 15.54 28.66 -12.02
CA SER A 208 15.80 29.84 -11.16
C SER A 208 14.98 31.10 -11.44
N GLY A 209 14.31 31.20 -12.60
CA GLY A 209 13.35 32.26 -12.91
C GLY A 209 11.93 32.05 -12.34
N ILE A 210 11.60 30.82 -11.91
CA ILE A 210 10.29 30.43 -11.34
C ILE A 210 10.44 30.11 -9.86
N THR A 211 11.55 29.48 -9.45
CA THR A 211 11.72 29.02 -8.08
C THR A 211 12.55 30.00 -7.26
N PRO A 212 12.00 30.60 -6.19
CA PRO A 212 12.80 31.34 -5.22
C PRO A 212 13.78 30.39 -4.51
N GLU A 213 15.02 30.85 -4.29
CA GLU A 213 16.07 30.05 -3.65
C GLU A 213 16.31 28.70 -4.36
N PHE A 214 16.26 28.69 -5.70
CA PHE A 214 16.42 27.50 -6.54
C PHE A 214 17.55 26.55 -6.09
N GLN A 215 17.23 25.26 -6.07
CA GLN A 215 18.06 24.14 -5.57
C GLN A 215 18.46 24.21 -4.09
N GLN A 216 17.95 25.18 -3.33
CA GLN A 216 18.08 25.19 -1.87
C GLN A 216 16.83 24.57 -1.28
N ALA A 217 17.03 23.63 -0.37
CA ALA A 217 15.94 23.06 0.36
C ALA A 217 15.18 24.12 1.17
N VAL A 218 13.94 23.82 1.53
CA VAL A 218 13.17 24.65 2.44
C VAL A 218 13.88 24.72 3.79
N SER A 219 13.77 25.87 4.46
CA SER A 219 14.48 26.11 5.72
C SER A 219 14.16 25.03 6.75
N ASN A 220 15.21 24.49 7.39
CA ASN A 220 15.16 23.46 8.43
C ASN A 220 14.68 22.07 7.98
N ASP A 221 14.41 21.84 6.70
CA ASP A 221 14.16 20.49 6.22
C ASP A 221 15.46 19.65 6.36
N LEU A 222 15.33 18.45 6.89
CA LEU A 222 16.41 17.53 7.22
C LEU A 222 16.47 16.32 6.28
N ASN A 223 15.53 16.18 5.34
CA ASN A 223 15.46 15.07 4.39
C ASN A 223 16.60 15.14 3.36
N GLU A 224 17.78 14.66 3.75
CA GLU A 224 18.97 14.65 2.89
C GLU A 224 18.95 13.54 1.85
N ILE A 225 18.25 12.43 2.11
CA ILE A 225 18.17 11.27 1.22
C ILE A 225 16.71 10.81 1.14
N THR A 226 16.20 10.62 -0.09
CA THR A 226 14.92 9.94 -0.32
C THR A 226 15.17 8.44 -0.54
N ASN A 227 14.54 7.59 0.26
CA ASN A 227 14.62 6.14 0.09
C ASN A 227 13.46 5.66 -0.78
N ILE A 228 13.73 4.79 -1.75
CA ILE A 228 12.73 4.19 -2.63
C ILE A 228 12.75 2.69 -2.42
N HIS A 229 11.64 2.13 -1.98
CA HIS A 229 11.44 0.73 -1.68
C HIS A 229 10.59 0.11 -2.80
N ILE A 230 11.20 -0.76 -3.60
CA ILE A 230 10.58 -1.37 -4.78
C ILE A 230 10.28 -2.84 -4.49
N PHE A 231 9.00 -3.16 -4.31
CA PHE A 231 8.53 -4.54 -4.20
C PHE A 231 8.48 -5.21 -5.58
N SER A 232 8.63 -6.53 -5.62
CA SER A 232 8.71 -7.29 -6.87
C SER A 232 7.38 -7.41 -7.62
N SER A 233 6.26 -7.03 -6.98
CA SER A 233 4.93 -7.00 -7.59
C SER A 233 3.95 -6.18 -6.75
N LEU A 234 2.78 -5.84 -7.31
CA LEU A 234 1.67 -5.22 -6.56
C LEU A 234 1.26 -6.06 -5.35
N SER A 235 1.10 -7.38 -5.50
CA SER A 235 0.73 -8.25 -4.38
C SER A 235 1.80 -8.23 -3.28
N ASN A 236 3.09 -8.15 -3.63
CA ASN A 236 4.14 -7.99 -2.63
C ASN A 236 4.12 -6.61 -1.96
N HIS A 237 3.87 -5.54 -2.71
CA HIS A 237 3.69 -4.22 -2.14
C HIS A 237 2.53 -4.18 -1.16
N ALA A 238 1.37 -4.69 -1.56
CA ALA A 238 0.20 -4.65 -0.71
C ALA A 238 0.42 -5.44 0.59
N ALA A 239 1.05 -6.62 0.54
CA ALA A 239 1.34 -7.40 1.75
C ALA A 239 2.44 -6.78 2.63
N TRP A 240 3.57 -6.39 2.03
CA TRP A 240 4.73 -5.92 2.80
C TRP A 240 4.65 -4.45 3.18
N ALA A 241 4.08 -3.58 2.36
CA ALA A 241 3.92 -2.17 2.73
C ALA A 241 2.86 -2.00 3.83
N GLU A 242 1.78 -2.81 3.80
CA GLU A 242 0.84 -2.90 4.92
C GLU A 242 1.57 -3.34 6.19
N HIS A 243 2.40 -4.38 6.11
CA HIS A 243 3.18 -4.86 7.25
C HIS A 243 4.23 -3.87 7.78
N LEU A 244 4.96 -3.18 6.91
CA LEU A 244 6.09 -2.35 7.35
C LEU A 244 5.66 -0.93 7.74
N VAL A 245 4.67 -0.39 7.06
CA VAL A 245 4.29 1.03 7.15
C VAL A 245 2.79 1.27 7.18
N ASN A 246 1.98 0.25 7.41
CA ASN A 246 0.53 0.37 7.62
C ASN A 246 -0.18 1.08 6.47
N THR A 247 0.23 0.79 5.23
CA THR A 247 -0.41 1.34 4.03
C THR A 247 -1.07 0.25 3.21
N ASN A 248 -2.31 0.50 2.77
CA ASN A 248 -3.03 -0.31 1.80
C ASN A 248 -3.01 0.29 0.39
N ASN A 249 -2.10 1.25 0.15
CA ASN A 249 -1.94 1.87 -1.16
C ASN A 249 -1.60 0.80 -2.22
N THR A 250 -2.10 1.00 -3.45
CA THR A 250 -1.93 0.06 -4.57
C THR A 250 -1.39 0.75 -5.83
N SER A 251 -0.86 1.96 -5.69
CA SER A 251 -0.39 2.82 -6.78
C SER A 251 1.03 3.31 -6.60
N GLY A 252 1.70 2.98 -5.50
CA GLY A 252 2.88 3.70 -5.03
C GLY A 252 2.49 4.90 -4.15
N ILE A 253 3.35 5.22 -3.18
CA ILE A 253 3.11 6.32 -2.23
C ILE A 253 4.42 6.90 -1.68
N TYR A 254 4.49 8.22 -1.59
CA TYR A 254 5.51 8.97 -0.84
C TYR A 254 5.03 9.29 0.58
N PHE A 255 5.86 8.98 1.57
CA PHE A 255 5.72 9.42 2.96
C PHE A 255 6.82 10.42 3.31
N GLU A 256 6.40 11.61 3.70
CA GLU A 256 7.25 12.62 4.33
C GLU A 256 6.92 12.69 5.82
N THR A 257 7.80 12.12 6.64
CA THR A 257 7.62 12.12 8.09
C THR A 257 8.42 13.26 8.68
N SER A 258 7.73 14.17 9.38
CA SER A 258 8.30 15.22 10.24
C SER A 258 9.60 15.85 9.70
N PRO A 259 9.60 16.51 8.53
CA PRO A 259 10.81 16.92 7.80
C PRO A 259 11.77 17.83 8.56
N THR A 260 11.31 18.48 9.63
CA THR A 260 12.12 19.38 10.48
C THR A 260 12.53 18.78 11.83
N GLN A 261 12.17 17.52 12.09
CA GLN A 261 12.43 16.83 13.35
C GLN A 261 13.57 15.81 13.21
N TRP A 262 14.21 15.44 14.32
CA TRP A 262 15.36 14.53 14.30
C TRP A 262 15.02 13.11 13.83
N TRP A 263 13.73 12.72 13.89
CA TRP A 263 13.18 11.45 13.38
C TRP A 263 12.59 11.57 11.97
N HIS A 264 12.98 12.59 11.20
CA HIS A 264 12.49 12.80 9.84
C HIS A 264 12.72 11.58 8.95
N SER A 265 11.84 11.39 7.98
CA SER A 265 12.05 10.41 6.92
C SER A 265 11.41 10.85 5.60
N SER A 266 12.00 10.37 4.51
CA SER A 266 11.56 10.59 3.12
C SER A 266 11.58 9.24 2.43
N ASP A 267 10.42 8.59 2.35
CA ASP A 267 10.30 7.20 1.91
C ASP A 267 9.24 7.06 0.82
N ILE A 268 9.61 6.46 -0.31
CA ILE A 268 8.72 6.10 -1.40
C ILE A 268 8.54 4.58 -1.36
N TRP A 269 7.30 4.11 -1.27
CA TRP A 269 6.96 2.70 -1.31
C TRP A 269 6.26 2.42 -2.63
N THR A 270 6.87 1.60 -3.48
CA THR A 270 6.34 1.28 -4.82
C THR A 270 6.71 -0.14 -5.25
N PHE A 271 6.40 -0.54 -6.48
CA PHE A 271 6.58 -1.90 -6.98
C PHE A 271 6.77 -1.98 -8.48
N ASP A 272 7.25 -3.14 -8.92
CA ASP A 272 7.19 -3.55 -10.31
C ASP A 272 5.76 -3.97 -10.70
N ALA A 273 5.19 -3.32 -11.71
CA ALA A 273 3.77 -3.39 -12.05
C ALA A 273 3.37 -4.59 -12.93
N ILE A 274 4.16 -5.66 -12.92
CA ILE A 274 3.99 -6.90 -13.70
C ILE A 274 2.60 -7.53 -13.64
N GLU A 275 1.82 -7.28 -12.58
CA GLU A 275 0.48 -7.84 -12.40
C GLU A 275 -0.59 -7.19 -13.29
N TRP A 276 -0.35 -5.98 -13.81
CA TRP A 276 -1.25 -5.33 -14.78
C TRP A 276 -0.58 -4.91 -16.09
N SER A 277 0.75 -4.97 -16.18
CA SER A 277 1.50 -4.77 -17.44
C SER A 277 1.71 -6.09 -18.21
N ASP A 278 0.81 -7.06 -18.02
CA ASP A 278 0.86 -8.39 -18.63
C ASP A 278 2.22 -9.11 -18.48
N GLY A 279 2.88 -8.91 -17.33
CA GLY A 279 4.19 -9.48 -17.01
C GLY A 279 5.40 -8.68 -17.49
N ARG A 280 5.23 -7.46 -18.03
CA ARG A 280 6.35 -6.62 -18.47
C ARG A 280 6.83 -5.69 -17.35
N SER A 281 8.12 -5.68 -17.06
CA SER A 281 8.64 -4.89 -15.94
C SER A 281 8.46 -3.40 -16.18
N VAL A 282 7.88 -2.71 -15.19
CA VAL A 282 7.74 -1.25 -15.13
C VAL A 282 7.55 -0.84 -13.68
N ILE A 283 8.41 0.04 -13.17
CA ILE A 283 8.28 0.53 -11.79
C ILE A 283 7.13 1.53 -11.74
N ARG A 284 6.10 1.19 -10.97
CA ARG A 284 4.90 2.01 -10.83
C ARG A 284 5.25 3.37 -10.21
N SER A 285 4.79 4.46 -10.84
CA SER A 285 4.85 5.83 -10.27
C SER A 285 6.23 6.36 -9.91
N LEU A 286 7.32 5.75 -10.38
CA LEU A 286 8.66 6.10 -9.88
C LEU A 286 8.97 7.60 -10.01
N ALA A 287 8.71 8.19 -11.18
CA ALA A 287 8.88 9.61 -11.41
C ALA A 287 7.87 10.45 -10.62
N HIS A 288 6.60 10.04 -10.59
CA HIS A 288 5.51 10.74 -9.90
C HIS A 288 5.81 10.88 -8.39
N GLU A 289 6.10 9.78 -7.70
CA GLU A 289 6.39 9.80 -6.25
C GLU A 289 7.69 10.56 -5.96
N TYR A 290 8.68 10.50 -6.85
CA TYR A 290 9.91 11.27 -6.66
C TYR A 290 9.68 12.77 -6.81
N VAL A 291 8.76 13.22 -7.67
CA VAL A 291 8.36 14.62 -7.73
C VAL A 291 7.72 15.08 -6.42
N HIS A 292 6.94 14.23 -5.72
CA HIS A 292 6.44 14.57 -4.39
C HIS A 292 7.56 14.83 -3.39
N ALA A 293 8.61 14.00 -3.39
CA ALA A 293 9.79 14.21 -2.55
C ALA A 293 10.54 15.50 -2.89
N LEU A 294 10.67 15.83 -4.19
CA LEU A 294 11.28 17.09 -4.64
C LEU A 294 10.43 18.31 -4.26
N ASP A 295 9.12 18.23 -4.40
CA ASP A 295 8.19 19.31 -4.07
C ASP A 295 8.12 19.53 -2.55
N GLY A 296 8.22 18.48 -1.73
CA GLY A 296 8.40 18.61 -0.27
C GLY A 296 9.71 19.33 0.05
N ARG A 297 10.82 18.77 -0.41
CA ARG A 297 12.17 19.26 -0.09
C ARG A 297 12.46 20.69 -0.55
N TYR A 298 11.98 21.07 -1.74
CA TYR A 298 12.38 22.33 -2.39
C TYR A 298 11.28 23.39 -2.48
N ASN A 299 9.99 23.06 -2.28
CA ASN A 299 8.91 24.02 -2.53
C ASN A 299 7.98 24.26 -1.34
N LYS A 300 7.86 23.33 -0.38
CA LYS A 300 6.84 23.40 0.68
C LYS A 300 7.44 23.37 2.07
N GLU A 301 7.01 24.30 2.92
CA GLU A 301 7.32 24.27 4.35
C GLU A 301 6.42 23.28 5.10
N GLY A 302 6.99 22.57 6.06
CA GLY A 302 6.25 21.62 6.90
C GLY A 302 5.98 20.28 6.21
N ALA A 303 5.17 19.45 6.86
CA ALA A 303 4.77 18.14 6.34
C ALA A 303 3.61 18.26 5.32
N TYR A 304 3.18 17.13 4.77
CA TYR A 304 2.07 17.03 3.81
C TYR A 304 0.85 17.87 4.21
N LYS A 305 0.30 18.61 3.23
CA LYS A 305 -0.84 19.50 3.39
C LYS A 305 -1.91 19.23 2.33
N SER A 306 -3.05 18.70 2.77
CA SER A 306 -4.15 18.31 1.87
C SER A 306 -4.83 19.48 1.15
N SER A 307 -4.78 20.71 1.69
CA SER A 307 -5.40 21.88 1.03
C SER A 307 -4.69 22.28 -0.27
N VAL A 308 -3.44 21.84 -0.47
CA VAL A 308 -2.66 22.10 -1.71
C VAL A 308 -2.49 20.84 -2.55
N ASN A 309 -3.39 19.86 -2.41
CA ASN A 309 -3.31 18.60 -3.12
C ASN A 309 -3.38 18.77 -4.65
N TRP A 310 -4.12 19.76 -5.15
CA TRP A 310 -4.20 20.05 -6.58
C TRP A 310 -2.83 20.42 -7.18
N TRP A 311 -1.98 21.12 -6.42
CA TRP A 311 -0.62 21.46 -6.81
C TRP A 311 0.29 20.25 -6.65
N THR A 312 0.21 19.60 -5.48
CA THR A 312 1.08 18.47 -5.12
C THR A 312 0.93 17.32 -6.15
N GLU A 313 -0.30 16.85 -6.37
CA GLU A 313 -0.58 15.83 -7.38
C GLU A 313 -0.45 16.37 -8.80
N GLY A 314 -0.91 17.59 -9.04
CA GLY A 314 -0.82 18.19 -10.37
C GLY A 314 0.61 18.34 -10.89
N LEU A 315 1.56 18.70 -10.02
CA LEU A 315 2.97 18.83 -10.36
C LEU A 315 3.60 17.46 -10.59
N ALA A 316 3.31 16.47 -9.74
CA ALA A 316 3.77 15.09 -9.91
C ALA A 316 3.25 14.45 -11.20
N GLU A 317 2.00 14.73 -11.57
CA GLU A 317 1.43 14.29 -12.83
C GLU A 317 1.99 15.07 -14.03
N TYR A 318 2.20 16.38 -13.93
CA TYR A 318 2.75 17.21 -15.00
C TYR A 318 4.19 16.82 -15.37
N LEU A 319 5.05 16.62 -14.37
CA LEU A 319 6.47 16.31 -14.54
C LEU A 319 6.77 14.82 -14.62
N GLY A 320 5.94 13.98 -13.99
CA GLY A 320 6.08 12.53 -13.98
C GLY A 320 5.23 11.89 -15.07
N THR A 321 4.00 11.51 -14.69
CA THR A 321 3.16 10.60 -15.48
C THR A 321 2.77 11.13 -16.85
N PHE A 322 2.53 12.45 -16.99
CA PHE A 322 2.02 13.08 -18.22
C PHE A 322 3.00 14.08 -18.82
N ASN A 323 4.28 14.00 -18.50
CA ASN A 323 5.27 14.87 -19.14
C ASN A 323 5.27 14.66 -20.66
N GLU A 324 5.09 15.75 -21.42
CA GLU A 324 4.96 15.76 -22.89
C GLU A 324 3.80 14.90 -23.47
N LEU A 325 2.91 14.35 -22.63
CA LEU A 325 1.78 13.50 -23.05
C LEU A 325 0.51 14.34 -23.26
N TYR A 326 0.58 15.24 -24.25
CA TYR A 326 -0.50 16.19 -24.57
C TYR A 326 -1.84 15.52 -24.94
N TYR A 327 -1.81 14.28 -25.44
CA TYR A 327 -3.04 13.51 -25.74
C TYR A 327 -3.95 13.41 -24.51
N THR A 328 -3.41 12.96 -23.37
CA THR A 328 -4.21 12.77 -22.16
C THR A 328 -4.76 14.09 -21.65
N ARG A 329 -3.96 15.16 -21.73
CA ARG A 329 -4.38 16.51 -21.33
C ARG A 329 -5.54 17.02 -22.18
N VAL A 330 -5.49 16.84 -23.50
CA VAL A 330 -6.60 17.19 -24.40
C VAL A 330 -7.82 16.32 -24.12
N SER A 331 -7.63 15.03 -23.85
CA SER A 331 -8.71 14.11 -23.45
C SER A 331 -9.41 14.62 -22.19
N THR A 332 -8.66 14.91 -21.12
CA THR A 332 -9.21 15.45 -19.86
C THR A 332 -9.95 16.77 -20.07
N ALA A 333 -9.38 17.69 -20.85
CA ALA A 333 -9.98 19.00 -21.10
C ALA A 333 -11.31 18.94 -21.87
N HIS A 334 -11.58 17.84 -22.58
CA HIS A 334 -12.77 17.65 -23.42
C HIS A 334 -13.66 16.49 -22.96
N ASP A 335 -13.37 15.89 -21.80
CA ASP A 335 -14.20 14.87 -21.17
C ASP A 335 -15.26 15.52 -20.26
N GLY A 336 -16.36 15.95 -20.87
CA GLY A 336 -17.49 16.56 -20.15
C GLY A 336 -17.35 18.06 -19.91
N GLU A 337 -17.87 18.53 -18.76
CA GLU A 337 -17.80 19.95 -18.38
C GLU A 337 -16.42 20.26 -17.75
N ALA A 338 -15.75 21.29 -18.26
CA ALA A 338 -14.43 21.67 -17.77
C ALA A 338 -14.49 22.27 -16.37
N ALA A 339 -13.59 21.83 -15.48
CA ALA A 339 -13.49 22.38 -14.13
C ALA A 339 -12.98 23.84 -14.16
N SER A 340 -13.50 24.67 -13.24
CA SER A 340 -12.96 26.02 -13.05
C SER A 340 -11.69 26.00 -12.21
N LEU A 341 -10.82 27.03 -12.32
CA LEU A 341 -9.66 27.19 -11.46
C LEU A 341 -10.07 27.23 -9.98
N ALA A 342 -11.21 27.87 -9.67
CA ALA A 342 -11.75 27.91 -8.31
C ALA A 342 -12.11 26.50 -7.80
N ASP A 343 -12.75 25.66 -8.63
CA ASP A 343 -13.08 24.28 -8.25
C ASP A 343 -11.82 23.43 -8.08
N ILE A 344 -10.80 23.64 -8.91
CA ILE A 344 -9.52 22.93 -8.81
C ILE A 344 -8.80 23.31 -7.52
N PHE A 345 -8.64 24.61 -7.26
CA PHE A 345 -7.92 25.10 -6.08
C PHE A 345 -8.63 24.75 -4.77
N SER A 346 -9.97 24.72 -4.77
CA SER A 346 -10.77 24.31 -3.60
C SER A 346 -10.86 22.79 -3.41
N GLY A 347 -10.25 21.98 -4.28
CA GLY A 347 -10.28 20.51 -4.19
C GLY A 347 -11.60 19.86 -4.62
N ASN A 348 -12.48 20.60 -5.30
CA ASN A 348 -13.74 20.10 -5.85
C ASN A 348 -13.55 19.40 -7.22
N ALA A 349 -12.38 19.54 -7.84
CA ALA A 349 -11.98 18.79 -9.03
C ALA A 349 -10.89 17.75 -8.69
N ASN A 350 -10.77 16.71 -9.53
CA ASN A 350 -9.75 15.68 -9.34
C ASN A 350 -8.34 16.29 -9.43
N ALA A 351 -7.56 16.14 -8.36
CA ALA A 351 -6.22 16.73 -8.23
C ALA A 351 -5.21 16.18 -9.25
N TYR A 352 -5.39 14.94 -9.70
CA TYR A 352 -4.49 14.31 -10.68
C TYR A 352 -4.77 14.84 -12.09
N SER A 353 -6.02 14.75 -12.54
CA SER A 353 -6.38 15.08 -13.92
C SER A 353 -6.53 16.58 -14.16
N TRP A 354 -7.22 17.30 -13.28
CA TRP A 354 -7.41 18.74 -13.43
C TRP A 354 -6.32 19.57 -12.75
N GLY A 355 -5.72 19.07 -11.67
CA GLY A 355 -4.57 19.74 -11.04
C GLY A 355 -3.39 19.84 -12.00
N GLN A 356 -3.07 18.80 -12.78
CA GLN A 356 -1.99 18.90 -13.78
C GLN A 356 -2.29 19.91 -14.89
N LEU A 357 -3.55 20.10 -15.28
CA LEU A 357 -3.92 21.13 -16.27
C LEU A 357 -3.73 22.54 -15.69
N ALA A 358 -4.12 22.76 -14.43
CA ALA A 358 -3.90 24.03 -13.75
C ALA A 358 -2.40 24.32 -13.56
N VAL A 359 -1.62 23.32 -13.15
CA VAL A 359 -0.16 23.44 -13.02
C VAL A 359 0.50 23.73 -14.37
N SER A 360 0.13 23.00 -15.43
CA SER A 360 0.60 23.24 -16.80
C SER A 360 0.35 24.69 -17.22
N PHE A 361 -0.90 25.14 -17.08
CA PHE A 361 -1.31 26.50 -17.44
C PHE A 361 -0.52 27.55 -16.65
N LEU A 362 -0.39 27.39 -15.34
CA LEU A 362 0.33 28.36 -14.51
C LEU A 362 1.83 28.39 -14.83
N ILE A 363 2.49 27.25 -15.00
CA ILE A 363 3.92 27.21 -15.33
C ILE A 363 4.17 27.80 -16.72
N GLU A 364 3.36 27.43 -17.71
CA GLU A 364 3.59 27.79 -19.12
C GLU A 364 3.18 29.24 -19.45
N ASN A 365 2.12 29.76 -18.82
CA ASN A 365 1.58 31.08 -19.13
C ASN A 365 1.80 32.12 -18.02
N HIS A 366 1.97 31.68 -16.77
CA HIS A 366 1.98 32.56 -15.59
C HIS A 366 3.09 32.20 -14.59
N SER A 367 4.29 31.91 -15.09
CA SER A 367 5.46 31.55 -14.27
C SER A 367 5.75 32.55 -13.12
N GLU A 368 5.36 33.82 -13.28
CA GLU A 368 5.44 34.85 -12.25
C GLU A 368 4.46 34.67 -11.08
N LEU A 369 3.31 34.04 -11.33
CA LEU A 369 2.34 33.66 -10.29
C LEU A 369 2.85 32.41 -9.57
N VAL A 370 3.41 31.45 -10.29
CA VAL A 370 4.07 30.27 -9.68
C VAL A 370 5.23 30.71 -8.77
N TYR A 371 6.04 31.68 -9.21
CA TYR A 371 7.09 32.24 -8.35
C TYR A 371 6.53 32.79 -7.03
N GLN A 372 5.43 33.54 -7.08
CA GLN A 372 4.78 34.09 -5.88
C GLN A 372 4.19 32.99 -4.99
N MET A 373 3.55 31.97 -5.60
CA MET A 373 3.06 30.79 -4.87
C MET A 373 4.19 30.12 -4.11
N LEU A 374 5.31 29.83 -4.78
CA LEU A 374 6.47 29.18 -4.19
C LEU A 374 7.14 30.02 -3.09
N VAL A 375 7.10 31.37 -3.19
CA VAL A 375 7.56 32.24 -2.08
C VAL A 375 6.73 31.98 -0.82
N TYR A 376 5.40 31.99 -0.93
CA TYR A 376 4.53 31.77 0.23
C TYR A 376 4.62 30.33 0.75
N MET A 377 4.62 29.34 -0.14
CA MET A 377 4.71 27.92 0.23
C MET A 377 6.00 27.59 0.97
N ARG A 378 7.15 28.11 0.51
CA ARG A 378 8.45 27.93 1.19
C ARG A 378 8.55 28.65 2.52
N ALA A 379 7.81 29.75 2.69
CA ALA A 379 7.79 30.52 3.93
C ALA A 379 6.79 29.98 4.96
N GLY A 380 5.92 29.04 4.58
CA GLY A 380 4.79 28.60 5.39
C GLY A 380 3.69 29.67 5.52
N GLU A 381 3.67 30.67 4.63
CA GLU A 381 2.70 31.78 4.62
C GLU A 381 1.40 31.35 3.91
N TRP A 382 0.75 30.31 4.47
CA TRP A 382 -0.39 29.64 3.84
C TRP A 382 -1.62 30.54 3.68
N GLU A 383 -1.87 31.48 4.59
CA GLU A 383 -3.01 32.42 4.47
C GLU A 383 -2.84 33.35 3.26
N ASP A 384 -1.62 33.86 3.03
CA ASP A 384 -1.31 34.71 1.88
C ASP A 384 -1.30 33.92 0.56
N PHE A 385 -0.88 32.66 0.61
CA PHE A 385 -1.00 31.72 -0.51
C PHE A 385 -2.47 31.51 -0.92
N GLU A 386 -3.39 31.24 0.02
CA GLU A 386 -4.81 31.04 -0.31
C GLU A 386 -5.44 32.33 -0.90
N LEU A 387 -5.09 33.50 -0.35
CA LEU A 387 -5.53 34.78 -0.91
C LEU A 387 -4.99 35.00 -2.34
N LEU A 388 -3.76 34.57 -2.63
CA LEU A 388 -3.22 34.60 -3.98
C LEU A 388 -4.04 33.67 -4.90
N LEU A 389 -4.37 32.46 -4.47
CA LEU A 389 -5.19 31.52 -5.27
C LEU A 389 -6.57 32.07 -5.60
N ASP A 390 -7.25 32.75 -4.67
CA ASP A 390 -8.54 33.41 -4.93
C ASP A 390 -8.45 34.46 -6.06
N ASN A 391 -7.36 35.23 -6.06
CA ASN A 391 -7.10 36.22 -7.10
C ASN A 391 -6.81 35.55 -8.44
N ILE A 392 -5.93 34.53 -8.46
CA ILE A 392 -5.60 33.76 -9.68
C ILE A 392 -6.86 33.13 -10.27
N ALA A 393 -7.68 32.48 -9.44
CA ALA A 393 -8.92 31.84 -9.88
C ALA A 393 -9.87 32.85 -10.53
N THR A 394 -9.96 34.07 -10.01
CA THR A 394 -10.84 35.11 -10.56
C THR A 394 -10.27 35.72 -11.85
N ASP A 395 -9.00 36.12 -11.81
CA ASP A 395 -8.38 36.95 -12.85
C ASP A 395 -7.97 36.12 -14.08
N ASN A 396 -7.62 34.84 -13.89
CA ASN A 396 -7.10 33.98 -14.96
C ASN A 396 -8.12 32.96 -15.51
N GLN A 397 -9.33 32.87 -14.96
CA GLN A 397 -10.32 31.86 -15.38
C GLN A 397 -10.64 31.89 -16.88
N ALA A 398 -10.87 33.08 -17.44
CA ALA A 398 -11.24 33.23 -18.84
C ALA A 398 -10.08 32.81 -19.77
N GLU A 399 -8.85 33.08 -19.36
CA GLU A 399 -7.65 32.67 -20.08
C GLU A 399 -7.48 31.15 -20.00
N PHE A 400 -7.62 30.55 -18.81
CA PHE A 400 -7.55 29.10 -18.62
C PHE A 400 -8.55 28.36 -19.52
N THR A 401 -9.82 28.78 -19.56
CA THR A 401 -10.82 28.19 -20.46
C THR A 401 -10.43 28.31 -21.94
N THR A 402 -9.81 29.43 -22.33
CA THR A 402 -9.32 29.62 -23.71
C THR A 402 -8.12 28.72 -23.98
N TRP A 403 -7.18 28.63 -23.05
CA TRP A 403 -5.97 27.82 -23.14
C TRP A 403 -6.30 26.33 -23.36
N LEU A 404 -7.27 25.78 -22.61
CA LEU A 404 -7.74 24.39 -22.73
C LEU A 404 -8.21 24.02 -24.14
N SER A 405 -8.88 24.94 -24.83
CA SER A 405 -9.49 24.68 -26.15
C SER A 405 -8.62 25.14 -27.34
N THR A 406 -7.53 25.84 -27.08
CA THR A 406 -6.67 26.41 -28.14
C THR A 406 -5.22 25.99 -27.97
N THR A 407 -4.51 26.59 -27.02
CA THR A 407 -3.07 26.38 -26.81
C THR A 407 -2.77 24.92 -26.53
N LEU A 408 -3.53 24.28 -25.64
CA LEU A 408 -3.35 22.86 -25.32
C LEU A 408 -3.57 21.95 -26.55
N VAL A 409 -4.59 22.28 -27.36
CA VAL A 409 -4.88 21.53 -28.59
C VAL A 409 -3.80 21.74 -29.64
N ASP A 410 -3.21 22.93 -29.73
CA ASP A 410 -2.12 23.22 -30.66
C ASP A 410 -0.82 22.56 -30.21
N GLN A 411 -0.50 22.55 -28.91
CA GLN A 411 0.61 21.79 -28.35
C GLN A 411 0.51 20.30 -28.67
N TYR A 412 -0.69 19.72 -28.54
CA TYR A 412 -0.93 18.34 -28.96
C TYR A 412 -0.66 18.10 -30.46
N LYS A 413 -1.09 19.02 -31.33
CA LYS A 413 -0.79 18.89 -32.78
C LYS A 413 0.71 19.02 -33.06
N GLU A 414 1.42 19.81 -32.27
CA GLU A 414 2.86 20.02 -32.37
C GLU A 414 3.68 18.85 -31.80
N SER A 415 3.12 18.06 -30.89
CA SER A 415 3.75 16.87 -30.31
C SER A 415 3.85 15.67 -31.27
N VAL A 416 3.59 15.89 -32.55
CA VAL A 416 3.54 14.83 -33.57
C VAL A 416 4.93 14.23 -33.82
N GLU A 417 5.05 12.93 -33.63
CA GLU A 417 6.25 12.19 -34.00
C GLU A 417 6.18 11.71 -35.45
N VAL A 418 7.28 11.87 -36.19
CA VAL A 418 7.34 11.37 -37.57
C VAL A 418 7.72 9.88 -37.57
N LEU A 419 6.92 9.08 -38.26
CA LEU A 419 7.21 7.70 -38.61
C LEU A 419 7.44 7.59 -40.13
N THR A 420 8.58 7.05 -40.53
CA THR A 420 8.87 6.74 -41.93
C THR A 420 8.02 5.55 -42.39
N LEU A 421 7.45 5.62 -43.60
CA LEU A 421 6.72 4.51 -44.17
C LEU A 421 7.63 3.28 -44.34
N GLY A 422 7.23 2.15 -43.77
CA GLY A 422 7.99 0.90 -43.71
C GLY A 422 8.73 0.67 -42.39
N ASP A 423 8.70 1.64 -41.47
CA ASP A 423 9.34 1.55 -40.15
C ASP A 423 8.29 1.35 -39.03
N TYR A 424 8.79 1.31 -37.79
CA TYR A 424 7.99 1.22 -36.56
C TYR A 424 8.44 2.25 -35.50
N LYS A 425 7.59 2.43 -34.48
CA LYS A 425 7.86 3.15 -33.23
C LYS A 425 7.50 2.25 -32.05
N GLN A 426 8.39 2.15 -31.07
CA GLN A 426 8.07 1.52 -29.79
C GLN A 426 7.30 2.51 -28.93
N ILE A 427 6.27 2.02 -28.26
CA ILE A 427 5.38 2.77 -27.38
C ILE A 427 5.55 2.23 -25.98
N ASN A 428 5.93 3.13 -25.07
CA ASN A 428 6.01 2.89 -23.64
C ASN A 428 5.39 4.09 -22.90
N GLY A 429 4.69 3.84 -21.80
CA GLY A 429 4.18 4.85 -20.89
C GLY A 429 2.66 4.81 -20.77
N ARG A 430 2.05 5.95 -20.43
CA ARG A 430 0.61 6.08 -20.19
C ARG A 430 -0.03 7.11 -21.10
N GLY A 431 -1.25 6.84 -21.53
CA GLY A 431 -2.05 7.81 -22.27
C GLY A 431 -2.11 7.51 -23.75
N GLY A 432 -1.72 8.49 -24.57
CA GLY A 432 -1.81 8.39 -26.02
C GLY A 432 -0.70 9.16 -26.74
N TRP A 433 -0.50 8.76 -27.99
CA TRP A 433 0.61 9.17 -28.85
C TRP A 433 0.07 9.65 -30.19
N LEU A 434 0.72 10.66 -30.76
CA LEU A 434 0.39 11.20 -32.07
C LEU A 434 1.57 11.01 -33.04
N TYR A 435 1.32 10.36 -34.16
CA TYR A 435 2.29 10.12 -35.22
C TYR A 435 1.88 10.77 -36.53
N SER A 436 2.85 10.98 -37.42
CA SER A 436 2.60 11.28 -38.83
C SER A 436 3.42 10.43 -39.78
N VAL A 437 2.80 10.05 -40.90
CA VAL A 437 3.41 9.26 -41.97
C VAL A 437 3.19 9.97 -43.30
N ASP A 438 4.26 10.18 -44.07
CA ASP A 438 4.17 10.73 -45.42
C ASP A 438 3.92 9.61 -46.44
N VAL A 439 2.76 9.64 -47.09
CA VAL A 439 2.28 8.62 -48.02
C VAL A 439 2.55 9.04 -49.48
N PRO A 440 3.33 8.27 -50.25
CA PRO A 440 3.61 8.58 -51.65
C PRO A 440 2.41 8.29 -52.57
N ALA A 441 2.42 8.92 -53.75
CA ALA A 441 1.39 8.68 -54.75
C ALA A 441 1.47 7.28 -55.37
N GLY A 442 0.31 6.69 -55.68
CA GLY A 442 0.22 5.47 -56.48
C GLY A 442 0.41 4.16 -55.70
N LEU A 443 0.36 4.19 -54.37
CA LEU A 443 0.26 2.96 -53.58
C LEU A 443 -1.10 2.28 -53.82
N PRO A 444 -1.13 0.93 -53.92
CA PRO A 444 -2.40 0.20 -53.99
C PRO A 444 -3.15 0.27 -52.65
N SER A 445 -2.41 0.28 -51.54
CA SER A 445 -2.92 0.43 -50.18
C SER A 445 -1.80 0.79 -49.20
N ILE A 446 -2.19 1.24 -48.02
CA ILE A 446 -1.34 1.46 -46.85
C ILE A 446 -2.03 0.88 -45.62
N THR A 447 -1.28 0.24 -44.74
CA THR A 447 -1.75 -0.27 -43.45
C THR A 447 -1.02 0.43 -42.31
N PHE A 448 -1.79 0.84 -41.30
CA PHE A 448 -1.34 1.33 -40.00
C PHE A 448 -1.73 0.28 -38.98
N ALA A 449 -0.78 -0.20 -38.20
CA ALA A 449 -1.03 -1.31 -37.28
C ALA A 449 -0.26 -1.18 -35.97
N THR A 450 -0.84 -1.73 -34.91
CA THR A 450 -0.18 -1.94 -33.63
C THR A 450 0.01 -3.44 -33.37
N GLN A 451 1.09 -3.81 -32.69
CA GLN A 451 1.36 -5.20 -32.32
C GLN A 451 2.17 -5.31 -31.02
N GLY A 452 1.91 -6.38 -30.27
CA GLY A 452 2.62 -6.68 -29.03
C GLY A 452 2.20 -5.78 -27.87
N GLY A 453 3.03 -5.75 -26.83
CA GLY A 453 2.86 -4.92 -25.65
C GLY A 453 1.75 -5.31 -24.68
N SER A 454 1.61 -4.54 -23.60
CA SER A 454 0.60 -4.72 -22.54
C SER A 454 -0.60 -3.80 -22.67
N GLY A 455 -1.70 -4.14 -22.00
CA GLY A 455 -2.91 -3.33 -21.96
C GLY A 455 -3.78 -3.44 -23.21
N ASN A 456 -4.55 -2.38 -23.47
CA ASN A 456 -5.46 -2.29 -24.61
C ASN A 456 -5.34 -0.90 -25.25
N VAL A 457 -5.06 -0.83 -26.54
CA VAL A 457 -4.94 0.43 -27.29
C VAL A 457 -5.81 0.43 -28.54
N ASP A 458 -6.30 1.62 -28.87
CA ASP A 458 -7.10 1.89 -30.05
C ASP A 458 -6.32 2.76 -31.05
N LEU A 459 -6.70 2.71 -32.32
CA LEU A 459 -6.03 3.39 -33.42
C LEU A 459 -6.99 4.23 -34.27
N TRP A 460 -6.66 5.51 -34.44
CA TRP A 460 -7.39 6.45 -35.30
C TRP A 460 -6.47 7.09 -36.32
N VAL A 461 -6.92 7.20 -37.58
CA VAL A 461 -6.11 7.78 -38.66
C VAL A 461 -6.90 8.88 -39.38
N LYS A 462 -6.23 10.00 -39.68
CA LYS A 462 -6.81 11.10 -40.47
C LYS A 462 -5.78 11.67 -41.45
N LYS A 463 -6.21 11.85 -42.69
CA LYS A 463 -5.40 12.51 -43.71
C LYS A 463 -5.37 14.04 -43.51
N GLY A 464 -4.20 14.64 -43.65
CA GLY A 464 -4.01 16.08 -43.85
C GLY A 464 -3.93 16.93 -42.58
N THR A 465 -4.57 16.53 -41.49
CA THR A 465 -4.59 17.27 -40.22
C THR A 465 -4.41 16.31 -39.05
N ALA A 466 -3.64 16.73 -38.04
CA ALA A 466 -3.56 16.06 -36.75
C ALA A 466 -4.95 15.92 -36.13
N LEU A 467 -5.21 14.78 -35.50
CA LEU A 467 -6.51 14.38 -34.99
C LEU A 467 -6.43 14.09 -33.49
N HIS A 468 -7.51 14.34 -32.76
CA HIS A 468 -7.66 13.84 -31.40
C HIS A 468 -9.09 13.28 -31.22
N PRO A 469 -9.28 12.01 -30.81
CA PRO A 469 -10.60 11.38 -30.78
C PRO A 469 -11.64 12.06 -29.87
N ALA A 470 -11.20 12.78 -28.83
CA ALA A 470 -12.11 13.57 -27.98
C ALA A 470 -12.71 14.82 -28.65
N ILE A 471 -12.12 15.33 -29.74
CA ILE A 471 -12.58 16.57 -30.41
C ILE A 471 -12.89 16.37 -31.90
N ASP A 472 -12.36 15.31 -32.52
CA ASP A 472 -12.63 14.93 -33.89
C ASP A 472 -13.62 13.77 -33.97
N THR A 473 -14.55 13.84 -34.93
CA THR A 473 -15.52 12.76 -35.20
C THR A 473 -15.37 12.15 -36.59
N GLU A 474 -14.53 12.74 -37.43
CA GLU A 474 -14.27 12.31 -38.80
C GLU A 474 -12.84 11.77 -38.93
N PHE A 475 -12.74 10.49 -39.26
CA PHE A 475 -11.49 9.76 -39.45
C PHE A 475 -11.44 9.15 -40.85
N THR A 476 -10.24 9.02 -41.40
CA THR A 476 -10.01 8.24 -42.62
C THR A 476 -10.26 6.75 -42.37
N CYS A 477 -9.91 6.28 -41.19
CA CYS A 477 -10.25 4.96 -40.67
C CYS A 477 -9.98 4.89 -39.16
N THR A 478 -10.51 3.86 -38.53
CA THR A 478 -10.32 3.53 -37.12
C THR A 478 -10.20 2.02 -36.95
N SER A 479 -9.49 1.58 -35.92
CA SER A 479 -9.46 0.19 -35.47
C SER A 479 -9.54 0.22 -33.94
N ILE A 480 -10.53 -0.49 -33.40
CA ILE A 480 -10.87 -0.54 -31.98
C ILE A 480 -11.24 -2.00 -31.70
N THR A 481 -10.39 -2.73 -31.00
CA THR A 481 -10.61 -4.14 -30.70
C THR A 481 -10.52 -4.36 -29.19
N GLU A 482 -11.55 -4.97 -28.61
CA GLU A 482 -11.56 -5.19 -27.17
C GLU A 482 -10.49 -6.21 -26.74
N ASN A 483 -9.79 -5.89 -25.64
CA ASN A 483 -8.83 -6.77 -24.96
C ASN A 483 -7.64 -7.20 -25.83
N THR A 484 -7.16 -6.35 -26.73
CA THR A 484 -5.96 -6.64 -27.53
C THR A 484 -5.30 -5.36 -28.02
N ASN A 485 -3.96 -5.38 -28.08
CA ASN A 485 -3.19 -4.31 -28.70
C ASN A 485 -2.99 -4.49 -30.22
N THR A 486 -3.71 -5.43 -30.84
CA THR A 486 -3.55 -5.73 -32.27
C THR A 486 -4.57 -4.96 -33.09
N GLU A 487 -4.27 -3.70 -33.38
CA GLU A 487 -5.09 -2.84 -34.22
C GLU A 487 -4.57 -2.82 -35.65
N SER A 488 -5.48 -2.70 -36.62
CA SER A 488 -5.12 -2.60 -38.03
C SER A 488 -6.14 -1.78 -38.80
N CYS A 489 -5.67 -0.66 -39.35
CA CYS A 489 -6.40 0.07 -40.38
C CYS A 489 -5.67 -0.02 -41.72
N THR A 490 -6.39 -0.48 -42.75
CA THR A 490 -5.93 -0.43 -44.14
C THR A 490 -6.73 0.59 -44.96
N VAL A 491 -6.03 1.49 -45.66
CA VAL A 491 -6.61 2.45 -46.61
C VAL A 491 -6.28 2.00 -48.03
N SER A 492 -7.31 1.63 -48.80
CA SER A 492 -7.18 1.26 -50.21
C SER A 492 -7.01 2.49 -51.10
N THR A 493 -6.10 2.43 -52.07
CA THR A 493 -5.77 3.53 -53.01
C THR A 493 -5.58 4.88 -52.31
N PRO A 494 -4.67 4.98 -51.32
CA PRO A 494 -4.52 6.18 -50.52
C PRO A 494 -4.07 7.35 -51.40
N GLU A 495 -4.64 8.53 -51.13
CA GLU A 495 -4.18 9.76 -51.74
C GLU A 495 -2.81 10.13 -51.18
N SER A 496 -1.90 10.62 -52.02
CA SER A 496 -0.60 11.09 -51.52
C SER A 496 -0.76 12.25 -50.54
N GLY A 497 0.06 12.26 -49.49
CA GLY A 497 0.09 13.31 -48.49
C GLY A 497 0.40 12.78 -47.11
N LYS A 498 0.33 13.66 -46.12
CA LYS A 498 0.58 13.33 -44.72
C LYS A 498 -0.67 12.75 -44.07
N TYR A 499 -0.51 11.63 -43.37
CA TYR A 499 -1.52 11.00 -42.53
C TYR A 499 -1.09 11.14 -41.09
N TYR A 500 -2.04 11.41 -40.20
CA TYR A 500 -1.84 11.52 -38.76
C TYR A 500 -2.53 10.34 -38.08
N ILE A 501 -1.88 9.79 -37.06
CA ILE A 501 -2.31 8.58 -36.38
C ILE A 501 -2.28 8.84 -34.88
N ALA A 502 -3.43 8.72 -34.21
CA ALA A 502 -3.47 8.66 -32.76
C ALA A 502 -3.53 7.18 -32.33
N VAL A 503 -2.72 6.83 -31.34
CA VAL A 503 -2.77 5.54 -30.65
C VAL A 503 -2.96 5.85 -29.17
N ALA A 504 -3.94 5.25 -28.50
CA ALA A 504 -4.16 5.53 -27.08
C ALA A 504 -4.87 4.37 -26.38
N SER A 505 -4.68 4.27 -25.07
CA SER A 505 -5.44 3.31 -24.27
C SER A 505 -6.88 3.78 -24.03
N ASP A 506 -7.81 2.83 -23.96
CA ASP A 506 -9.19 3.03 -23.55
C ASP A 506 -9.32 3.44 -22.07
N PHE A 507 -8.32 3.08 -21.24
CA PHE A 507 -8.24 3.42 -19.83
C PHE A 507 -7.06 4.33 -19.53
N VAL A 508 -7.37 5.57 -19.10
CA VAL A 508 -6.37 6.53 -18.63
C VAL A 508 -5.75 6.00 -17.33
N GLY A 509 -4.49 5.59 -17.41
CA GLY A 509 -3.75 5.01 -16.28
C GLY A 509 -3.09 3.67 -16.58
N SER A 510 -3.43 3.03 -17.71
CA SER A 510 -2.78 1.79 -18.17
C SER A 510 -1.30 2.00 -18.45
N ASP A 511 -0.46 1.15 -17.87
CA ASP A 511 0.96 1.04 -18.24
C ASP A 511 1.08 0.24 -19.56
N ILE A 512 1.20 0.96 -20.68
CA ILE A 512 1.41 0.38 -22.01
C ILE A 512 2.91 0.18 -22.20
N MET A 513 3.38 -1.06 -22.16
CA MET A 513 4.78 -1.45 -22.25
C MET A 513 5.04 -2.31 -23.48
N ASP A 514 6.15 -2.08 -24.17
CA ASP A 514 6.66 -2.87 -25.30
C ASP A 514 5.67 -3.03 -26.47
N LEU A 515 4.83 -2.03 -26.68
CA LEU A 515 3.93 -1.95 -27.82
C LEU A 515 4.68 -1.41 -29.05
N TYR A 516 4.34 -1.88 -30.25
CA TYR A 516 4.90 -1.34 -31.49
C TYR A 516 3.81 -0.82 -32.41
N PHE A 517 3.93 0.45 -32.80
CA PHE A 517 3.15 1.05 -33.88
C PHE A 517 3.95 1.00 -35.19
N SER A 518 3.32 0.64 -36.30
CA SER A 518 3.95 0.55 -37.61
C SER A 518 3.05 1.04 -38.73
N ALA A 519 3.66 1.45 -39.85
CA ALA A 519 2.95 1.84 -41.06
C ALA A 519 3.70 1.32 -42.29
N CYS A 520 3.00 0.66 -43.22
CA CYS A 520 3.62 0.06 -44.41
C CYS A 520 2.69 0.02 -45.62
N ALA A 521 3.25 -0.19 -46.81
CA ALA A 521 2.49 -0.26 -48.06
C ALA A 521 2.00 -1.69 -48.36
N GLY A 522 0.71 -1.84 -48.69
CA GLY A 522 0.05 -3.13 -48.98
C GLY A 522 -1.05 -3.47 -47.96
N ASP A 523 -1.92 -4.42 -48.29
CA ASP A 523 -3.09 -4.80 -47.47
C ASP A 523 -2.73 -5.68 -46.26
N ASP A 524 -1.65 -6.46 -46.40
CA ASP A 524 -1.15 -7.44 -45.41
C ASP A 524 0.35 -7.19 -45.11
N CYS A 525 0.78 -5.92 -45.17
CA CYS A 525 2.18 -5.61 -44.94
C CYS A 525 2.49 -5.74 -43.44
N SER A 526 3.67 -6.28 -43.12
CA SER A 526 4.18 -6.34 -41.76
C SER A 526 5.57 -5.72 -41.69
N VAL A 527 5.81 -4.96 -40.63
CA VAL A 527 7.13 -4.43 -40.29
C VAL A 527 7.76 -5.35 -39.26
N THR A 528 9.01 -5.73 -39.46
CA THR A 528 9.73 -6.53 -38.47
C THR A 528 10.08 -5.65 -37.27
N THR A 529 9.50 -5.97 -36.11
CA THR A 529 9.79 -5.32 -34.83
C THR A 529 10.88 -6.09 -34.06
N PRO A 530 11.50 -5.49 -33.04
CA PRO A 530 12.31 -6.21 -32.07
C PRO A 530 11.54 -7.36 -31.41
N GLU A 531 12.30 -8.27 -30.81
CA GLU A 531 11.75 -9.30 -29.93
C GLU A 531 11.10 -8.63 -28.71
N GLN A 532 9.94 -9.17 -28.29
CA GLN A 532 9.22 -8.64 -27.13
C GLN A 532 10.00 -8.92 -25.85
N GLN A 533 9.79 -8.08 -24.84
CA GLN A 533 10.30 -8.30 -23.49
C GLN A 533 9.89 -9.68 -22.97
N GLU A 534 10.81 -10.35 -22.26
CA GLU A 534 10.47 -11.57 -21.54
C GLU A 534 9.46 -11.27 -20.44
N LEU A 535 8.41 -12.08 -20.35
CA LEU A 535 7.37 -11.89 -19.35
C LEU A 535 7.78 -12.49 -18.02
N VAL A 536 7.60 -11.70 -16.96
CA VAL A 536 7.83 -12.07 -15.57
C VAL A 536 6.48 -12.41 -14.92
N THR A 537 6.46 -13.48 -14.12
CA THR A 537 5.29 -13.83 -13.32
C THR A 537 5.52 -13.37 -11.88
N ALA A 538 4.56 -12.64 -11.33
CA ALA A 538 4.59 -12.23 -9.93
C ALA A 538 4.71 -13.43 -8.99
N THR A 539 5.68 -13.35 -8.07
CA THR A 539 5.81 -14.28 -6.96
C THR A 539 4.78 -13.94 -5.89
N GLU A 540 4.08 -14.96 -5.41
CA GLU A 540 3.13 -14.79 -4.32
C GLU A 540 3.83 -14.32 -3.03
N PRO A 541 3.32 -13.28 -2.35
CA PRO A 541 3.89 -12.82 -1.09
C PRO A 541 3.71 -13.88 0.01
N TYR A 542 4.67 -13.95 0.92
CA TYR A 542 4.55 -14.72 2.15
C TYR A 542 5.22 -13.96 3.30
N LEU A 543 4.42 -13.46 4.24
CA LEU A 543 4.95 -12.82 5.44
C LEU A 543 5.40 -13.88 6.46
N PRO A 544 6.49 -13.63 7.21
CA PRO A 544 7.05 -14.59 8.16
C PRO A 544 6.09 -14.99 9.29
N HIS A 545 5.18 -14.11 9.69
CA HIS A 545 4.17 -14.37 10.71
C HIS A 545 2.91 -15.02 10.14
N TRP A 546 2.79 -15.15 8.82
CA TRP A 546 1.66 -15.85 8.21
C TRP A 546 1.73 -17.35 8.46
N PRO A 547 0.58 -18.02 8.65
CA PRO A 547 0.53 -19.45 8.79
C PRO A 547 1.13 -20.12 7.56
N LYS A 548 1.69 -21.32 7.73
CA LYS A 548 2.14 -22.12 6.59
C LYS A 548 0.96 -22.33 5.65
N LYS A 549 1.25 -22.34 4.36
CA LYS A 549 0.26 -22.62 3.32
C LYS A 549 -0.54 -23.90 3.62
N GLY A 550 -1.87 -23.82 3.56
CA GLY A 550 -2.78 -24.91 3.92
C GLY A 550 -2.97 -25.11 5.44
N THR A 551 -2.55 -24.15 6.28
CA THR A 551 -2.83 -24.16 7.72
C THR A 551 -3.61 -22.93 8.12
N LEU A 552 -4.44 -23.07 9.16
CA LEU A 552 -5.22 -21.98 9.72
C LEU A 552 -4.31 -21.08 10.57
N GLY A 553 -4.40 -19.77 10.35
CA GLY A 553 -3.74 -18.76 11.17
C GLY A 553 -4.56 -18.38 12.39
N THR A 554 -3.98 -17.52 13.21
CA THR A 554 -4.61 -16.94 14.40
C THR A 554 -5.64 -15.87 14.03
N CYS A 555 -6.40 -15.43 15.04
CA CYS A 555 -7.38 -14.36 14.90
C CYS A 555 -6.74 -12.98 14.64
N SER A 556 -5.42 -12.83 14.78
CA SER A 556 -4.70 -11.62 14.38
C SER A 556 -4.71 -11.35 12.88
N LEU A 557 -5.08 -12.33 12.06
CA LEU A 557 -5.32 -12.10 10.64
C LEU A 557 -6.70 -11.46 10.36
N ALA A 558 -7.48 -11.12 11.38
CA ALA A 558 -8.72 -10.35 11.26
C ALA A 558 -8.44 -8.85 11.22
N GLU A 559 -7.76 -8.43 10.16
CA GLU A 559 -7.28 -7.07 9.91
C GLU A 559 -7.59 -6.71 8.45
N THR A 560 -7.29 -5.47 8.05
CA THR A 560 -7.34 -5.10 6.64
C THR A 560 -6.39 -5.96 5.81
N TYR A 561 -6.70 -6.13 4.53
CA TYR A 561 -5.84 -6.88 3.63
C TYR A 561 -6.11 -6.58 2.17
N TYR A 562 -5.16 -6.95 1.32
CA TYR A 562 -5.31 -6.92 -0.13
C TYR A 562 -5.71 -8.27 -0.72
N ASN A 563 -6.57 -8.23 -1.73
CA ASN A 563 -6.91 -9.39 -2.55
C ASN A 563 -6.66 -9.07 -4.04
N SER A 564 -6.08 -10.04 -4.74
CA SER A 564 -5.82 -9.92 -6.18
C SER A 564 -7.09 -10.21 -7.00
N ILE A 565 -7.02 -9.97 -8.31
CA ILE A 565 -8.04 -10.43 -9.27
C ILE A 565 -7.89 -11.90 -9.67
N LYS A 566 -6.83 -12.58 -9.21
CA LYS A 566 -6.60 -13.99 -9.55
C LYS A 566 -7.53 -14.87 -8.72
N PRO A 567 -8.25 -15.82 -9.34
CA PRO A 567 -9.20 -16.63 -8.61
C PRO A 567 -8.50 -17.70 -7.76
N ALA A 568 -9.03 -17.90 -6.56
CA ALA A 568 -8.76 -19.04 -5.69
C ALA A 568 -9.87 -20.08 -5.94
N LEU A 569 -9.63 -20.98 -6.90
CA LEU A 569 -10.66 -21.82 -7.50
C LEU A 569 -11.09 -23.01 -6.64
N ASP A 570 -10.27 -23.46 -5.69
CA ASP A 570 -10.55 -24.67 -4.93
C ASP A 570 -10.37 -24.38 -3.43
N LEU A 571 -11.33 -23.70 -2.79
CA LEU A 571 -11.42 -23.61 -1.33
C LEU A 571 -12.07 -24.89 -0.79
N ASN A 572 -11.44 -25.55 0.17
CA ASN A 572 -12.02 -26.63 0.97
C ASN A 572 -11.72 -26.42 2.46
N ILE A 573 -12.75 -26.36 3.30
CA ILE A 573 -12.64 -26.28 4.76
C ILE A 573 -13.36 -27.46 5.37
N THR A 574 -12.65 -28.30 6.11
CA THR A 574 -13.21 -29.51 6.75
C THR A 574 -13.23 -29.38 8.27
N ASN A 575 -14.36 -29.74 8.88
CA ASN A 575 -14.51 -29.83 10.33
C ASN A 575 -14.57 -31.30 10.78
N PRO A 576 -13.48 -31.92 11.24
CA PRO A 576 -13.50 -33.28 11.78
C PRO A 576 -14.00 -33.35 13.24
N THR A 577 -14.24 -32.21 13.88
CA THR A 577 -14.52 -32.13 15.33
C THR A 577 -16.02 -32.19 15.61
N GLU A 578 -16.41 -32.49 16.85
CA GLU A 578 -17.82 -32.50 17.26
C GLU A 578 -18.42 -31.08 17.42
N LYS A 579 -17.58 -30.04 17.43
CA LYS A 579 -17.97 -28.65 17.65
C LYS A 579 -18.51 -28.02 16.38
N LEU A 580 -19.51 -27.15 16.51
CA LEU A 580 -20.02 -26.37 15.38
C LEU A 580 -19.01 -25.31 14.97
N ILE A 581 -18.74 -25.22 13.67
CA ILE A 581 -17.82 -24.23 13.09
C ILE A 581 -18.58 -23.37 12.09
N LYS A 582 -18.62 -22.06 12.31
CA LYS A 582 -19.22 -21.11 11.37
C LYS A 582 -18.13 -20.50 10.47
N VAL A 583 -18.45 -20.32 9.20
CA VAL A 583 -17.51 -19.82 8.17
C VAL A 583 -17.93 -18.43 7.71
N TYR A 584 -17.02 -17.46 7.81
CA TYR A 584 -17.23 -16.06 7.43
C TYR A 584 -16.16 -15.57 6.46
N TRP A 585 -16.56 -14.74 5.51
CA TRP A 585 -15.61 -13.87 4.81
C TRP A 585 -15.31 -12.64 5.65
N LEU A 586 -14.05 -12.22 5.64
CA LEU A 586 -13.62 -10.97 6.23
C LEU A 586 -13.66 -9.85 5.21
N ASN A 587 -14.26 -8.73 5.57
CA ASN A 587 -14.23 -7.53 4.75
C ASN A 587 -12.78 -7.04 4.64
N ARG A 588 -12.24 -6.95 3.42
CA ARG A 588 -10.85 -6.54 3.20
C ARG A 588 -10.51 -5.14 3.74
N ASN A 589 -11.50 -4.25 3.83
CA ASN A 589 -11.29 -2.86 4.24
C ASN A 589 -11.43 -2.65 5.74
N THR A 590 -12.01 -3.61 6.48
CA THR A 590 -12.20 -3.48 7.94
C THR A 590 -11.63 -4.64 8.74
N GLY A 591 -11.37 -5.78 8.11
CA GLY A 591 -11.00 -7.03 8.79
C GLY A 591 -12.17 -7.75 9.45
N ASP A 592 -13.37 -7.17 9.43
CA ASP A 592 -14.53 -7.70 10.17
C ASP A 592 -15.26 -8.80 9.41
N LYS A 593 -15.84 -9.73 10.17
CA LYS A 593 -16.78 -10.73 9.65
C LYS A 593 -18.15 -10.11 9.40
N GLY A 594 -18.83 -10.55 8.34
CA GLY A 594 -20.23 -10.19 8.08
C GLY A 594 -21.21 -10.71 9.14
N GLY A 595 -22.46 -10.23 9.09
CA GLY A 595 -23.48 -10.57 10.09
C GLY A 595 -23.92 -12.05 10.10
N ASN A 596 -24.08 -12.68 8.93
CA ASN A 596 -24.46 -14.09 8.83
C ASN A 596 -23.31 -14.95 8.28
N PRO A 597 -23.12 -16.19 8.78
CA PRO A 597 -22.14 -17.10 8.21
C PRO A 597 -22.58 -17.59 6.84
N TYR A 598 -21.61 -17.92 5.98
CA TYR A 598 -21.89 -18.62 4.72
C TYR A 598 -22.42 -20.03 4.97
N VAL A 599 -21.84 -20.71 5.96
CA VAL A 599 -22.23 -22.07 6.37
C VAL A 599 -21.84 -22.31 7.83
N THR A 600 -22.58 -23.19 8.49
CA THR A 600 -22.21 -23.79 9.77
C THR A 600 -21.94 -25.27 9.54
N LEU A 601 -20.72 -25.71 9.84
CA LEU A 601 -20.23 -27.07 9.64
C LEU A 601 -20.36 -27.88 10.93
N GLY A 602 -21.08 -28.99 10.85
CA GLY A 602 -21.04 -30.06 11.85
C GLY A 602 -19.85 -31.00 11.68
N GLN A 603 -19.83 -32.06 12.46
CA GLN A 603 -18.77 -33.08 12.41
C GLN A 603 -18.70 -33.77 11.04
N ASP A 604 -17.49 -33.89 10.53
CA ASP A 604 -17.10 -34.44 9.23
C ASP A 604 -17.72 -33.71 8.02
N GLU A 605 -18.31 -32.53 8.22
CA GLU A 605 -18.81 -31.69 7.13
C GLU A 605 -17.68 -30.84 6.52
N SER A 606 -17.89 -30.39 5.29
CA SER A 606 -16.93 -29.53 4.60
C SER A 606 -17.64 -28.45 3.78
N TYR A 607 -16.97 -27.30 3.69
CA TYR A 607 -17.36 -26.19 2.83
C TYR A 607 -16.43 -26.12 1.62
N THR A 608 -17.01 -26.08 0.42
CA THR A 608 -16.26 -25.92 -0.82
C THR A 608 -16.80 -24.77 -1.65
N ALA A 609 -15.91 -23.96 -2.24
CA ALA A 609 -16.28 -22.82 -3.08
C ALA A 609 -15.18 -22.48 -4.10
N ASP A 610 -15.57 -21.88 -5.22
CA ASP A 610 -14.72 -21.55 -6.37
C ASP A 610 -14.79 -20.07 -6.82
N ASP A 611 -15.56 -19.25 -6.11
CA ASP A 611 -15.83 -17.83 -6.39
C ASP A 611 -14.96 -16.86 -5.57
N TRP A 612 -13.83 -17.34 -5.03
CA TRP A 612 -12.89 -16.55 -4.24
C TRP A 612 -11.69 -16.06 -5.05
N HIS A 613 -10.92 -15.16 -4.46
CA HIS A 613 -9.71 -14.60 -5.01
C HIS A 613 -8.53 -14.81 -4.07
N ILE A 614 -7.33 -14.91 -4.64
CA ILE A 614 -6.08 -14.95 -3.87
C ILE A 614 -5.96 -13.68 -3.03
N GLY A 615 -5.62 -13.83 -1.76
CA GLY A 615 -5.55 -12.80 -0.72
C GLY A 615 -6.78 -12.75 0.18
N HIS A 616 -7.92 -13.35 -0.21
CA HIS A 616 -9.09 -13.42 0.67
C HIS A 616 -8.79 -14.10 2.00
N ARG A 617 -9.45 -13.60 3.06
CA ARG A 617 -9.36 -14.17 4.41
C ARG A 617 -10.72 -14.70 4.84
N ILE A 618 -10.73 -15.94 5.34
CA ILE A 618 -11.92 -16.65 5.78
C ILE A 618 -11.80 -16.93 7.27
N MET A 619 -12.64 -16.31 8.08
CA MET A 619 -12.67 -16.54 9.53
C MET A 619 -13.53 -17.74 9.87
N LEU A 620 -12.99 -18.58 10.75
CA LEU A 620 -13.71 -19.67 11.40
C LEU A 620 -14.04 -19.25 12.83
N THR A 621 -15.31 -19.36 13.20
CA THR A 621 -15.77 -19.09 14.57
C THR A 621 -16.46 -20.31 15.17
N ASP A 622 -16.59 -20.34 16.49
CA ASP A 622 -17.43 -21.31 17.18
C ASP A 622 -18.93 -20.96 17.04
N GLY A 623 -19.80 -21.77 17.64
CA GLY A 623 -21.24 -21.52 17.64
C GLY A 623 -21.67 -20.22 18.34
N ALA A 624 -20.81 -19.65 19.17
CA ALA A 624 -21.00 -18.37 19.87
C ALA A 624 -20.34 -17.18 19.16
N ASP A 625 -19.84 -17.36 17.93
CA ASP A 625 -19.17 -16.32 17.14
C ASP A 625 -17.80 -15.87 17.66
N ASN A 626 -17.18 -16.64 18.57
CA ASN A 626 -15.79 -16.42 18.97
C ASN A 626 -14.85 -16.90 17.87
N CYS A 627 -13.87 -16.08 17.49
CA CYS A 627 -12.89 -16.47 16.48
C CYS A 627 -12.03 -17.65 16.96
N LEU A 628 -11.91 -18.66 16.10
CA LEU A 628 -11.06 -19.84 16.30
C LEU A 628 -9.79 -19.78 15.44
N GLY A 629 -9.86 -19.10 14.29
CA GLY A 629 -8.74 -18.89 13.41
C GLY A 629 -9.16 -18.34 12.05
N VAL A 630 -8.18 -17.99 11.22
CA VAL A 630 -8.41 -17.39 9.90
C VAL A 630 -7.63 -18.17 8.84
N ALA A 631 -8.33 -18.62 7.80
CA ALA A 631 -7.76 -19.18 6.59
C ALA A 631 -7.35 -18.06 5.64
N LEU A 632 -6.07 -18.03 5.25
CA LEU A 632 -5.54 -17.13 4.24
C LEU A 632 -5.52 -17.83 2.88
N LEU A 633 -6.27 -17.32 1.91
CA LEU A 633 -6.31 -17.90 0.55
C LEU A 633 -5.09 -17.43 -0.25
N ASN A 634 -3.99 -18.16 -0.15
CA ASN A 634 -2.72 -17.87 -0.82
C ASN A 634 -2.32 -19.00 -1.76
N ASP A 635 -3.30 -19.62 -2.43
CA ASP A 635 -3.09 -20.48 -3.58
C ASP A 635 -4.32 -20.39 -4.48
N LYS A 636 -4.20 -20.94 -5.67
CA LYS A 636 -5.32 -21.44 -6.45
C LYS A 636 -6.10 -22.52 -5.70
N ASN A 637 -5.39 -23.43 -5.00
CA ASN A 637 -5.98 -24.55 -4.25
C ASN A 637 -5.72 -24.42 -2.76
N ASN A 638 -6.77 -24.21 -1.97
CA ASN A 638 -6.67 -23.95 -0.53
C ASN A 638 -7.45 -24.99 0.25
N GLU A 639 -6.75 -25.81 1.02
CA GLU A 639 -7.33 -26.84 1.87
C GLU A 639 -7.00 -26.54 3.33
N PHE A 640 -8.04 -26.47 4.16
CA PHE A 640 -7.92 -26.21 5.59
C PHE A 640 -8.70 -27.25 6.38
N THR A 641 -8.14 -27.69 7.51
CA THR A 641 -8.79 -28.64 8.42
C THR A 641 -8.77 -28.06 9.82
N VAL A 642 -9.95 -27.97 10.45
CA VAL A 642 -10.08 -27.57 11.85
C VAL A 642 -9.42 -28.63 12.73
N THR A 643 -8.64 -28.19 13.72
CA THR A 643 -7.94 -29.10 14.64
C THR A 643 -8.61 -29.12 16.01
N GLU A 644 -8.41 -30.21 16.75
CA GLU A 644 -8.89 -30.35 18.14
C GLU A 644 -8.37 -29.23 19.05
N GLU A 645 -7.14 -28.75 18.81
CA GLU A 645 -6.53 -27.67 19.59
C GLU A 645 -7.30 -26.34 19.44
N MET A 646 -7.77 -26.04 18.23
CA MET A 646 -8.54 -24.81 17.96
C MET A 646 -9.87 -24.79 18.71
N VAL A 647 -10.50 -25.96 18.90
CA VAL A 647 -11.85 -26.06 19.44
C VAL A 647 -11.92 -26.41 20.92
N VAL A 648 -10.76 -26.45 21.63
CA VAL A 648 -10.70 -26.79 23.06
C VAL A 648 -11.65 -25.92 23.91
N ASN A 649 -11.77 -24.64 23.56
CA ASN A 649 -12.62 -23.67 24.25
C ASN A 649 -13.86 -23.26 23.43
N ALA A 650 -14.15 -23.95 22.32
CA ALA A 650 -15.25 -23.60 21.44
C ALA A 650 -16.61 -23.88 22.08
N LEU A 651 -17.49 -22.89 21.98
CA LEU A 651 -18.87 -22.96 22.45
C LEU A 651 -19.79 -23.43 21.31
N ASP A 652 -20.73 -24.32 21.62
CA ASP A 652 -21.68 -24.84 20.62
C ASP A 652 -22.81 -23.83 20.30
N GLU A 653 -23.14 -22.98 21.27
CA GLU A 653 -24.07 -21.86 21.13
C GLU A 653 -23.59 -20.73 22.05
N ALA A 654 -23.93 -19.48 21.72
CA ALA A 654 -23.67 -18.36 22.62
C ALA A 654 -24.35 -18.61 23.97
N PRO A 655 -23.66 -18.36 25.10
CA PRO A 655 -24.33 -18.35 26.38
C PRO A 655 -25.47 -17.30 26.31
N PRO A 656 -26.63 -17.54 26.95
CA PRO A 656 -27.68 -16.55 26.98
C PRO A 656 -27.08 -15.27 27.56
N ALA A 657 -27.24 -14.15 26.83
CA ALA A 657 -26.69 -12.87 27.24
C ALA A 657 -27.14 -12.57 28.68
N GLU A 658 -26.20 -12.31 29.59
CA GLU A 658 -26.54 -11.84 30.92
C GLU A 658 -27.21 -10.48 30.76
N ILE A 659 -28.52 -10.40 31.03
CA ILE A 659 -29.26 -9.14 30.94
C ILE A 659 -28.68 -8.21 32.02
N PRO A 660 -28.00 -7.11 31.64
CA PRO A 660 -27.42 -6.19 32.60
C PRO A 660 -28.53 -5.48 33.39
N GLU A 661 -28.23 -5.04 34.61
CA GLU A 661 -29.19 -4.23 35.37
C GLU A 661 -29.40 -2.88 34.66
N ALA A 662 -30.65 -2.56 34.34
CA ALA A 662 -30.98 -1.29 33.70
C ALA A 662 -30.60 -0.11 34.59
N THR A 663 -29.73 0.77 34.08
CA THR A 663 -29.38 2.04 34.72
C THR A 663 -30.27 3.18 34.25
N ALA A 664 -30.92 3.00 33.09
CA ALA A 664 -31.83 3.96 32.47
C ALA A 664 -33.13 3.30 31.98
N VAL A 665 -34.18 4.12 31.83
CA VAL A 665 -35.51 3.65 31.44
C VAL A 665 -35.91 4.28 30.12
N MET A 666 -36.49 3.48 29.21
CA MET A 666 -37.05 3.96 27.96
C MET A 666 -38.18 4.96 28.24
N GLN A 667 -38.13 6.11 27.57
CA GLN A 667 -39.05 7.23 27.77
C GLN A 667 -40.09 7.29 26.64
N SER A 668 -41.05 8.20 26.77
CA SER A 668 -42.15 8.38 25.80
C SER A 668 -41.64 8.83 24.43
N CYS A 669 -42.39 8.45 23.38
CA CYS A 669 -42.22 8.97 22.02
C CYS A 669 -42.44 10.48 21.88
N ASP A 670 -42.97 11.14 22.90
CA ASP A 670 -43.05 12.61 22.94
C ASP A 670 -41.66 13.28 22.87
N LEU A 671 -40.59 12.54 23.16
CA LEU A 671 -39.22 13.02 23.09
C LEU A 671 -38.59 12.94 21.69
N VAL A 672 -39.36 12.53 20.68
CA VAL A 672 -39.04 12.73 19.26
C VAL A 672 -39.27 14.20 18.90
N GLU A 673 -38.39 15.04 19.42
CA GLU A 673 -38.39 16.49 19.30
C GLU A 673 -36.93 17.00 19.37
N PRO A 674 -36.65 18.25 18.94
CA PRO A 674 -35.33 18.84 19.08
C PRO A 674 -34.83 18.84 20.54
N TYR A 675 -33.53 18.69 20.73
CA TYR A 675 -32.90 18.63 22.05
C TYR A 675 -31.47 19.18 22.04
N GLU A 676 -30.95 19.52 23.22
CA GLU A 676 -29.57 19.96 23.39
C GLU A 676 -28.68 18.75 23.69
N ARG A 677 -27.58 18.61 22.94
CA ARG A 677 -26.51 17.65 23.22
C ARG A 677 -25.31 18.39 23.80
N THR A 678 -24.57 17.74 24.68
CA THR A 678 -23.32 18.27 25.24
C THR A 678 -22.11 17.79 24.43
N SER A 679 -20.92 18.32 24.75
CA SER A 679 -19.64 17.83 24.22
C SER A 679 -19.09 16.63 24.99
N ASP A 680 -19.75 16.22 26.07
CA ASP A 680 -19.30 15.11 26.90
C ASP A 680 -19.67 13.77 26.24
N ASN A 681 -18.84 12.74 26.38
CA ASN A 681 -19.11 11.42 25.84
C ASN A 681 -20.08 10.64 26.73
N ALA A 682 -20.88 9.76 26.13
CA ALA A 682 -21.72 8.75 26.77
C ALA A 682 -21.15 7.36 26.47
N PRO A 683 -20.02 6.97 27.08
CA PRO A 683 -19.19 5.85 26.61
C PRO A 683 -19.76 4.46 26.88
N ASN A 684 -20.80 4.33 27.71
CA ASN A 684 -21.36 3.03 28.09
C ASN A 684 -22.84 2.94 27.68
N LEU A 685 -23.14 2.99 26.38
CA LEU A 685 -24.48 2.67 25.91
C LEU A 685 -24.64 1.16 25.80
N GLN A 686 -25.67 0.61 26.44
CA GLN A 686 -26.14 -0.75 26.20
C GLN A 686 -27.66 -0.75 26.03
N VAL A 687 -28.17 -1.40 24.97
CA VAL A 687 -29.61 -1.54 24.73
C VAL A 687 -29.94 -3.01 24.51
N VAL A 688 -30.73 -3.58 25.42
CA VAL A 688 -31.14 -4.99 25.37
C VAL A 688 -32.60 -5.10 24.99
N ASN A 689 -32.92 -5.85 23.95
CA ASN A 689 -34.31 -6.17 23.64
C ASN A 689 -34.75 -7.45 24.36
N THR A 690 -35.67 -7.35 25.32
CA THR A 690 -36.27 -8.52 26.00
C THR A 690 -37.70 -8.80 25.53
N MET A 691 -38.18 -8.05 24.55
CA MET A 691 -39.48 -8.28 23.94
C MET A 691 -39.38 -9.37 22.87
N SER A 692 -40.49 -10.09 22.65
CA SER A 692 -40.57 -11.15 21.63
C SER A 692 -40.53 -10.63 20.19
N GLU A 693 -40.79 -9.33 19.99
CA GLU A 693 -40.79 -8.68 18.69
C GLU A 693 -39.49 -7.90 18.48
N PRO A 694 -38.89 -7.94 17.27
CA PRO A 694 -37.70 -7.15 16.97
C PRO A 694 -37.95 -5.64 17.07
N VAL A 695 -36.92 -4.90 17.46
CA VAL A 695 -36.93 -3.43 17.51
C VAL A 695 -35.82 -2.83 16.68
N LYS A 696 -36.04 -1.61 16.19
CA LYS A 696 -35.03 -0.83 15.47
C LYS A 696 -34.63 0.40 16.29
N LEU A 697 -33.34 0.72 16.27
CA LEU A 697 -32.80 1.91 16.93
C LEU A 697 -32.45 2.97 15.88
N TYR A 698 -33.01 4.17 16.04
CA TYR A 698 -32.77 5.30 15.16
C TYR A 698 -32.28 6.50 15.95
N TRP A 699 -31.20 7.14 15.52
CA TRP A 699 -30.82 8.44 16.08
C TRP A 699 -31.88 9.50 15.76
N ILE A 700 -32.15 10.37 16.74
CA ILE A 700 -32.99 11.55 16.56
C ILE A 700 -32.07 12.74 16.34
N ASN A 701 -32.22 13.44 15.21
CA ASN A 701 -31.42 14.64 14.95
C ASN A 701 -31.67 15.69 16.03
N ASN A 702 -30.61 16.17 16.70
CA ASN A 702 -30.75 17.10 17.82
C ASN A 702 -31.31 18.47 17.43
N ASN A 703 -31.09 18.92 16.19
CA ASN A 703 -31.57 20.22 15.71
C ASN A 703 -33.02 20.16 15.20
N SER A 704 -33.38 19.11 14.44
CA SER A 704 -34.71 19.00 13.81
C SER A 704 -35.71 18.17 14.63
N GLY A 705 -35.23 17.29 15.52
CA GLY A 705 -36.06 16.32 16.23
C GLY A 705 -36.52 15.14 15.36
N GLU A 706 -36.07 15.05 14.11
CA GLU A 706 -36.49 14.00 13.19
C GLU A 706 -35.64 12.73 13.34
N PRO A 707 -36.24 11.54 13.47
CA PRO A 707 -35.52 10.27 13.47
C PRO A 707 -34.93 9.95 12.09
N ALA A 708 -33.71 9.44 12.06
CA ALA A 708 -33.01 9.05 10.84
C ALA A 708 -33.52 7.70 10.27
N LEU A 709 -34.79 7.64 9.84
CA LEU A 709 -35.47 6.39 9.43
C LEU A 709 -34.79 5.62 8.27
N ASN A 710 -33.95 6.29 7.48
CA ASN A 710 -33.19 5.67 6.39
C ASN A 710 -31.95 4.90 6.87
N ASN A 711 -31.57 5.02 8.14
CA ASN A 711 -30.39 4.38 8.72
C ASN A 711 -30.67 3.89 10.15
N ALA A 712 -31.00 2.60 10.29
CA ALA A 712 -31.14 1.98 11.60
C ALA A 712 -29.74 1.66 12.14
N TYR A 713 -29.42 2.17 13.34
CA TYR A 713 -28.14 1.91 14.00
C TYR A 713 -28.06 0.46 14.51
N ALA A 714 -29.19 -0.13 14.86
CA ALA A 714 -29.31 -1.56 15.16
C ALA A 714 -30.73 -2.05 14.88
N THR A 715 -30.85 -3.34 14.58
CA THR A 715 -32.12 -4.09 14.66
C THR A 715 -31.88 -5.22 15.65
N LEU A 716 -32.66 -5.26 16.73
CA LEU A 716 -32.46 -6.18 17.86
C LEU A 716 -33.62 -7.16 17.96
N ALA A 717 -33.35 -8.46 17.80
CA ALA A 717 -34.26 -9.55 18.14
C ALA A 717 -34.32 -9.79 19.65
N GLU A 718 -35.22 -10.70 20.10
CA GLU A 718 -35.34 -11.08 21.51
C GLU A 718 -34.00 -11.61 22.05
N GLY A 719 -33.48 -10.97 23.09
CA GLY A 719 -32.23 -11.30 23.75
C GLY A 719 -30.98 -10.60 23.19
N GLU A 720 -31.08 -9.85 22.09
CA GLU A 720 -29.92 -9.15 21.50
C GLU A 720 -29.58 -7.86 22.25
N ILE A 721 -28.28 -7.55 22.28
CA ILE A 721 -27.70 -6.37 22.95
C ILE A 721 -26.98 -5.53 21.91
N TYR A 722 -27.27 -4.23 21.88
CA TYR A 722 -26.49 -3.22 21.18
C TYR A 722 -25.59 -2.50 22.18
N THR A 723 -24.28 -2.39 21.89
CA THR A 723 -23.31 -1.67 22.73
C THR A 723 -22.49 -0.69 21.91
N GLU A 724 -22.29 0.53 22.40
CA GLU A 724 -21.44 1.53 21.73
C GLU A 724 -20.80 2.52 22.69
N THR A 725 -19.70 3.14 22.23
CA THR A 725 -18.90 4.08 23.03
C THR A 725 -18.82 5.51 22.45
N PHE A 726 -19.25 5.71 21.19
CA PHE A 726 -19.06 6.99 20.47
C PHE A 726 -20.20 8.00 20.60
N TRP A 727 -21.25 7.70 21.35
CA TRP A 727 -22.39 8.62 21.54
C TRP A 727 -22.04 9.80 22.43
N ALA A 728 -22.70 10.94 22.24
CA ALA A 728 -22.54 12.08 23.15
C ALA A 728 -23.63 12.09 24.22
N ALA A 729 -23.27 12.60 25.40
CA ALA A 729 -24.22 12.83 26.47
C ALA A 729 -25.28 13.85 26.05
N GLY A 730 -26.54 13.46 26.19
CA GLY A 730 -27.72 14.18 25.72
C GLY A 730 -28.30 13.66 24.40
N ASP A 731 -27.60 12.78 23.67
CA ASP A 731 -28.16 12.15 22.46
C ASP A 731 -29.45 11.37 22.78
N ARG A 732 -30.35 11.31 21.78
CA ARG A 732 -31.59 10.55 21.88
C ARG A 732 -31.72 9.55 20.75
N MET A 733 -32.16 8.34 21.09
CA MET A 733 -32.45 7.28 20.13
C MET A 733 -33.93 6.91 20.19
N MET A 734 -34.62 6.95 19.05
CA MET A 734 -35.95 6.38 18.92
C MET A 734 -35.84 4.85 18.81
N VAL A 735 -36.58 4.16 19.66
CA VAL A 735 -36.88 2.73 19.52
C VAL A 735 -38.17 2.62 18.70
N ALA A 736 -38.13 1.84 17.63
CA ALA A 736 -39.26 1.66 16.72
C ALA A 736 -39.59 0.18 16.49
N ASP A 737 -40.86 -0.09 16.18
CA ASP A 737 -41.32 -1.40 15.73
C ASP A 737 -40.91 -1.69 14.27
N GLU A 738 -41.27 -2.87 13.75
CA GLU A 738 -40.96 -3.29 12.38
C GLU A 738 -41.50 -2.32 11.31
N ASN A 739 -42.59 -1.62 11.60
CA ASN A 739 -43.24 -0.63 10.72
C ASN A 739 -42.67 0.78 10.88
N ASN A 740 -41.55 0.94 11.60
CA ASN A 740 -40.92 2.21 11.95
C ASN A 740 -41.81 3.13 12.81
N SER A 741 -42.78 2.56 13.54
CA SER A 741 -43.58 3.31 14.50
C SER A 741 -42.81 3.43 15.82
N CYS A 742 -42.71 4.64 16.36
CA CYS A 742 -42.05 4.84 17.65
C CYS A 742 -42.76 4.06 18.76
N ILE A 743 -41.98 3.32 19.54
CA ILE A 743 -42.42 2.63 20.76
C ILE A 743 -41.78 3.21 22.03
N GLY A 744 -40.70 3.98 21.89
CA GLY A 744 -40.13 4.80 22.95
C GLY A 744 -38.85 5.53 22.53
N VAL A 745 -38.25 6.29 23.45
CA VAL A 745 -37.01 7.03 23.23
C VAL A 745 -36.01 6.74 24.35
N LEU A 746 -34.78 6.44 23.97
CA LEU A 746 -33.63 6.29 24.86
C LEU A 746 -32.94 7.65 24.98
N ASN A 747 -32.70 8.09 26.20
CA ASN A 747 -32.18 9.42 26.49
C ASN A 747 -30.83 9.29 27.20
N LEU A 748 -29.73 9.55 26.49
CA LEU A 748 -28.37 9.21 26.89
C LEU A 748 -27.78 10.30 27.81
N ASN A 749 -28.39 10.55 28.96
CA ASN A 749 -28.03 11.67 29.84
C ASN A 749 -27.00 11.32 30.92
N ASP A 750 -26.57 10.06 31.01
CA ASP A 750 -25.59 9.62 32.01
C ASP A 750 -24.32 9.10 31.33
N THR A 751 -23.28 8.87 32.12
CA THR A 751 -22.06 8.17 31.69
C THR A 751 -22.28 6.67 31.51
N ASP A 752 -23.33 6.10 32.14
CA ASP A 752 -23.73 4.69 32.06
C ASP A 752 -25.20 4.54 31.64
N ASN A 753 -25.43 4.21 30.37
CA ASN A 753 -26.75 4.19 29.73
C ASN A 753 -27.15 2.76 29.34
N VAL A 754 -27.58 1.97 30.32
CA VAL A 754 -28.08 0.61 30.12
C VAL A 754 -29.61 0.62 30.08
N PHE A 755 -30.18 0.31 28.92
CA PHE A 755 -31.62 0.20 28.69
C PHE A 755 -32.01 -1.27 28.45
N VAL A 756 -33.00 -1.75 29.21
CA VAL A 756 -33.60 -3.08 29.01
C VAL A 756 -35.04 -2.89 28.52
N LEU A 757 -35.28 -3.13 27.24
CA LEU A 757 -36.55 -2.92 26.55
C LEU A 757 -37.47 -4.11 26.83
N GLY A 758 -38.60 -3.88 27.50
CA GLY A 758 -39.58 -4.94 27.81
C GLY A 758 -40.03 -5.00 29.27
N ASN A 759 -39.45 -4.17 30.16
CA ASN A 759 -39.91 -3.96 31.54
C ASN A 759 -40.53 -2.58 31.76
#